data_AF-A0A1H6Q2B8-F1
#
_entry.id   AF-A0A1H6Q2B8-F1
#
_cell.length_a   1.000
_cell.length_b   1.000
_cell.length_c   1.000
_cell.angle_alpha   90.00
_cell.angle_beta   90.00
_cell.angle_gamma   90.00
#
_symmetry.space_group_name_H-M   'P 1'
#
loop_
_entity.id
_entity.type
_entity.pdbx_description
1 polymer ?
#
loop_
_entity_poly.entity_id
_entity_poly.type
_entity_poly.pdbx_seq_one_letter_code
_entity_poly.pdbx_strand_id
1 'polypeptide(L)'
;MKANWLKDFGSSLDQVLDRFENVQEVLLHYRSGDAWVALSEGGKASASELEKSVAEEKPIKLGRTNSYLFPVAGADASVEIRLERFARGKTLGALSEAIDRIKEASQHKYDAHHDSLTGCKNRKSFEISAKKALERLGANAAGRSSAIGSSGVRSIALVTLDIDFFKRVNDTYGHDYGDVVLSAFSWHIEDAILELTKEAKRTSVEFFRLGGEEFNLLISGEFEDRELLDWIERVRLHVKSSAVPSESQLAKLGTQLSQTPPERERRVTASFGVSRYSVGKSSSMDPKVIERLKVQADKALYAAKNSGRDCVRFYPDILKRYGRILEHEKSVGIVVVDIGSEVGVAKGQEFFVIPPKFTGEVDYVVDDGRSRRKLGRYPKYKVARLLAFDVQPEISFCKVSEKLDNASIEIGSYLDLIPVGLFSGLVGQHGDEGVESEGSKNINRRVATHSTENFCVLAVQIRELDQLERHSGPGRVNDLLSSVSSIMTKALLRKAKPQYVEGGLFGAVLLTSSSESTEHIKALRRELEVVCEGLAVFAIGYVEKGKLEEAALPLENAWEYAVLAAAAAPSMGMEAFTLDLPLQVLENQDAAGQNEQLILDYERFKSLGISGAKYDNLAGIANFLLGKVVQADLAFKSAVDASPDENVYRLNLAYTRMQLEKFRDAYDQAALAEKLSGGPPDPMAMSIIAYSSYKLWKAGDHVLPRERIISLLRDASSQEENSYFSKDEMLQAEKEMISELALADSNKWDGD
;
A
#
# COMPACT_ATOMS: atom_id res chain seq x y z
N MET A 1 -40.95 4.16 12.23
CA MET A 1 -41.48 2.94 12.92
C MET A 1 -42.86 2.51 12.45
N LYS A 2 -43.94 3.30 12.60
CA LYS A 2 -45.30 2.85 12.26
C LYS A 2 -45.52 2.42 10.79
N ALA A 3 -44.71 2.89 9.84
CA ALA A 3 -44.91 2.63 8.41
C ALA A 3 -44.51 1.22 7.92
N ASN A 4 -43.59 0.51 8.60
CA ASN A 4 -43.05 -0.75 8.06
C ASN A 4 -43.96 -1.96 8.34
N TRP A 5 -44.53 -2.08 9.55
CA TRP A 5 -45.50 -3.15 9.83
C TRP A 5 -46.82 -2.96 9.06
N LEU A 6 -47.19 -1.71 8.76
CA LEU A 6 -48.37 -1.39 7.94
C LEU A 6 -48.23 -1.93 6.51
N LYS A 7 -47.01 -2.05 5.96
CA LYS A 7 -46.79 -2.70 4.66
C LYS A 7 -47.05 -4.20 4.72
N ASP A 8 -46.55 -4.88 5.75
CA ASP A 8 -46.81 -6.31 5.96
C ASP A 8 -48.31 -6.55 6.19
N PHE A 9 -48.94 -5.70 7.01
CA PHE A 9 -50.38 -5.71 7.23
C PHE A 9 -51.16 -5.51 5.92
N GLY A 10 -50.81 -4.49 5.14
CA GLY A 10 -51.38 -4.21 3.83
C GLY A 10 -51.31 -5.41 2.89
N SER A 11 -50.14 -6.06 2.78
CA SER A 11 -49.97 -7.26 1.95
C SER A 11 -50.77 -8.48 2.43
N SER A 12 -51.14 -8.51 3.71
CA SER A 12 -51.88 -9.62 4.31
C SER A 12 -53.40 -9.42 4.24
N LEU A 13 -53.86 -8.22 3.86
CA LEU A 13 -55.28 -7.90 3.70
C LEU A 13 -55.92 -8.62 2.51
N ASP A 14 -55.14 -9.12 1.54
CA ASP A 14 -55.66 -9.94 0.45
C ASP A 14 -56.37 -11.21 0.95
N GLN A 15 -56.04 -11.70 2.15
CA GLN A 15 -56.76 -12.80 2.80
C GLN A 15 -58.26 -12.49 3.03
N VAL A 16 -58.62 -11.20 3.05
CA VAL A 16 -60.03 -10.78 3.12
C VAL A 16 -60.74 -11.05 1.79
N LEU A 17 -60.07 -10.88 0.65
CA LEU A 17 -60.61 -11.22 -0.67
C LEU A 17 -60.87 -12.73 -0.77
N ASP A 18 -59.93 -13.55 -0.31
CA ASP A 18 -60.04 -15.01 -0.36
C ASP A 18 -61.15 -15.56 0.55
N ARG A 19 -61.40 -14.88 1.67
CA ARG A 19 -62.33 -15.36 2.72
C ARG A 19 -63.76 -14.90 2.53
N PHE A 20 -63.99 -13.83 1.78
CA PHE A 20 -65.30 -13.22 1.61
C PHE A 20 -65.63 -13.00 0.12
N GLU A 21 -66.47 -13.88 -0.45
CA GLU A 21 -66.87 -13.84 -1.87
C GLU A 21 -67.47 -12.50 -2.33
N ASN A 22 -68.02 -11.71 -1.39
CA ASN A 22 -68.66 -10.43 -1.69
C ASN A 22 -67.70 -9.23 -1.65
N VAL A 23 -66.41 -9.44 -1.40
CA VAL A 23 -65.37 -8.40 -1.39
C VAL A 23 -64.74 -8.31 -2.77
N GLN A 24 -64.75 -7.10 -3.35
CA GLN A 24 -64.19 -6.84 -4.68
C GLN A 24 -62.80 -6.19 -4.63
N GLU A 25 -62.53 -5.42 -3.59
CA GLU A 25 -61.30 -4.63 -3.47
C GLU A 25 -61.01 -4.35 -2.00
N VAL A 26 -59.73 -4.38 -1.62
CA VAL A 26 -59.24 -4.04 -0.29
C VAL A 26 -58.03 -3.12 -0.44
N LEU A 27 -58.07 -1.98 0.25
CA LEU A 27 -57.09 -0.90 0.14
C LEU A 27 -56.73 -0.40 1.54
N LEU A 28 -55.44 -0.36 1.87
CA LEU A 28 -54.98 0.21 3.14
C LEU A 28 -54.61 1.69 2.97
N HIS A 29 -55.22 2.54 3.77
CA HIS A 29 -54.87 3.95 3.91
C HIS A 29 -54.19 4.17 5.26
N TYR A 30 -53.09 4.93 5.29
CA TYR A 30 -52.39 5.25 6.53
C TYR A 30 -51.84 6.68 6.51
N ARG A 31 -51.64 7.25 7.70
CA ARG A 31 -51.10 8.60 7.86
C ARG A 31 -49.56 8.58 7.80
N SER A 32 -48.99 9.40 6.92
CA SER A 32 -47.56 9.66 6.82
C SER A 32 -47.31 11.16 6.95
N GLY A 33 -46.87 11.61 8.14
CA GLY A 33 -46.83 13.03 8.49
C GLY A 33 -48.24 13.62 8.53
N ASP A 34 -48.47 14.69 7.79
CA ASP A 34 -49.78 15.36 7.70
C ASP A 34 -50.65 14.86 6.54
N ALA A 35 -50.18 13.89 5.76
CA ALA A 35 -50.88 13.37 4.60
C ALA A 35 -51.38 11.93 4.79
N TRP A 36 -52.53 11.63 4.18
CA TRP A 36 -53.02 10.26 4.00
C TRP A 36 -52.41 9.64 2.75
N VAL A 37 -51.89 8.42 2.88
CA VAL A 37 -51.25 7.66 1.81
C VAL A 37 -51.96 6.31 1.65
N ALA A 38 -52.30 5.96 0.42
CA ALA A 38 -52.81 4.63 0.08
C ALA A 38 -51.64 3.70 -0.30
N LEU A 39 -51.70 2.44 0.12
CA LEU A 39 -50.64 1.46 -0.16
C LEU A 39 -50.65 0.96 -1.63
N SER A 40 -51.79 1.07 -2.30
CA SER A 40 -51.99 0.77 -3.72
C SER A 40 -52.87 1.85 -4.38
N GLU A 41 -52.76 1.99 -5.70
CA GLU A 41 -53.59 2.92 -6.48
C GLU A 41 -55.05 2.42 -6.50
N GLY A 42 -56.03 3.33 -6.33
CA GLY A 42 -57.45 2.98 -6.47
C GLY A 42 -58.42 3.43 -5.36
N GLY A 43 -57.95 4.15 -4.34
CA GLY A 43 -58.78 4.63 -3.23
C GLY A 43 -59.86 5.66 -3.62
N LYS A 44 -61.06 5.52 -3.04
CA LYS A 44 -62.16 6.51 -3.20
C LYS A 44 -62.39 7.38 -1.96
N ALA A 45 -61.74 7.06 -0.84
CA ALA A 45 -61.87 7.80 0.40
C ALA A 45 -61.14 9.16 0.36
N SER A 46 -61.81 10.21 0.79
CA SER A 46 -61.20 11.52 1.03
C SER A 46 -60.48 11.55 2.39
N ALA A 47 -59.52 12.47 2.55
CA ALA A 47 -58.80 12.66 3.82
C ALA A 47 -59.74 12.90 5.02
N SER A 48 -60.83 13.66 4.82
CA SER A 48 -61.82 13.92 5.86
C SER A 48 -62.60 12.66 6.28
N GLU A 49 -62.90 11.77 5.33
CA GLU A 49 -63.56 10.49 5.63
C GLU A 49 -62.61 9.54 6.38
N LEU A 50 -61.33 9.53 6.03
CA LEU A 50 -60.31 8.73 6.74
C LEU A 50 -60.11 9.23 8.18
N GLU A 51 -60.02 10.55 8.39
CA GLU A 51 -59.98 11.14 9.73
C GLU A 51 -61.20 10.77 10.56
N LYS A 52 -62.40 10.86 9.96
CA LYS A 52 -63.64 10.46 10.62
C LYS A 52 -63.66 8.97 10.97
N SER A 53 -63.18 8.11 10.07
CA SER A 53 -63.10 6.66 10.30
C SER A 53 -62.25 6.35 11.52
N VAL A 54 -61.05 6.94 11.61
CA VAL A 54 -60.15 6.72 12.75
C VAL A 54 -60.72 7.29 14.05
N ALA A 55 -61.37 8.47 14.00
CA ALA A 55 -61.94 9.10 15.18
C ALA A 55 -63.17 8.36 15.75
N GLU A 56 -64.00 7.73 14.90
CA GLU A 56 -65.22 7.04 15.34
C GLU A 56 -64.99 5.59 15.79
N GLU A 57 -63.81 5.01 15.51
CA GLU A 57 -63.42 3.62 15.82
C GLU A 57 -64.47 2.57 15.40
N LYS A 58 -65.27 2.86 14.38
CA LYS A 58 -66.31 1.99 13.83
C LYS A 58 -66.30 1.99 12.31
N PRO A 59 -66.79 0.92 11.67
CA PRO A 59 -66.90 0.89 10.21
C PRO A 59 -67.84 2.01 9.71
N ILE A 60 -67.32 2.88 8.84
CA ILE A 60 -68.11 3.95 8.21
C ILE A 60 -68.32 3.65 6.72
N LYS A 61 -69.49 4.02 6.20
CA LYS A 61 -69.82 3.82 4.78
C LYS A 61 -69.43 5.06 3.97
N LEU A 62 -68.78 4.85 2.83
CA LEU A 62 -68.39 5.92 1.91
C LEU A 62 -69.57 6.36 1.03
N GLY A 63 -70.22 7.45 1.42
CA GLY A 63 -71.30 8.09 0.68
C GLY A 63 -72.40 7.11 0.19
N ARG A 64 -72.70 7.16 -1.12
CA ARG A 64 -73.67 6.28 -1.78
C ARG A 64 -73.07 4.99 -2.38
N THR A 65 -71.80 4.72 -2.10
CA THR A 65 -71.10 3.55 -2.66
C THR A 65 -71.30 2.28 -1.81
N ASN A 66 -70.83 1.14 -2.31
CA ASN A 66 -70.67 -0.09 -1.55
C ASN A 66 -69.28 -0.22 -0.89
N SER A 67 -68.54 0.90 -0.74
CA SER A 67 -67.27 0.92 -0.03
C SER A 67 -67.47 1.30 1.44
N TYR A 68 -66.70 0.65 2.31
CA TYR A 68 -66.69 0.87 3.75
C TYR A 68 -65.25 1.07 4.22
N LEU A 69 -65.05 1.98 5.17
CA LEU A 69 -63.79 2.20 5.86
C LEU A 69 -63.83 1.52 7.21
N PHE A 70 -62.81 0.73 7.50
CA PHE A 70 -62.63 0.01 8.74
C PHE A 70 -61.39 0.58 9.45
N PRO A 71 -61.54 1.29 10.57
CA PRO A 71 -60.40 1.84 11.29
C PRO A 71 -59.53 0.72 11.86
N VAL A 72 -58.21 0.92 11.84
CA VAL A 72 -57.25 -0.02 12.40
C VAL A 72 -56.94 0.41 13.83
N ALA A 73 -57.44 -0.34 14.82
CA ALA A 73 -57.31 0.05 16.23
C ALA A 73 -55.85 0.37 16.64
N GLY A 74 -55.62 1.49 17.32
CA GLY A 74 -54.28 1.90 17.78
C GLY A 74 -53.30 2.31 16.68
N ALA A 75 -53.75 2.47 15.43
CA ALA A 75 -52.97 2.96 14.32
C ALA A 75 -53.71 4.10 13.60
N ASP A 76 -52.95 5.07 13.08
CA ASP A 76 -53.50 6.12 12.21
C ASP A 76 -53.70 5.56 10.79
N ALA A 77 -54.55 4.54 10.67
CA ALA A 77 -54.78 3.78 9.45
C ALA A 77 -56.24 3.30 9.36
N SER A 78 -56.73 3.15 8.13
CA SER A 78 -58.07 2.65 7.83
C SER A 78 -58.05 1.78 6.57
N VAL A 79 -58.78 0.67 6.59
CA VAL A 79 -58.92 -0.26 5.46
C VAL A 79 -60.20 0.08 4.70
N GLU A 80 -60.07 0.48 3.44
CA GLU A 80 -61.18 0.61 2.51
C GLU A 80 -61.50 -0.74 1.89
N ILE A 81 -62.73 -1.21 2.04
CA ILE A 81 -63.23 -2.45 1.45
C ILE A 81 -64.41 -2.13 0.54
N ARG A 82 -64.32 -2.50 -0.75
CA ARG A 82 -65.44 -2.44 -1.69
C ARG A 82 -66.17 -3.77 -1.72
N LEU A 83 -67.48 -3.73 -1.55
CA LEU A 83 -68.35 -4.90 -1.61
C LEU A 83 -69.21 -4.92 -2.88
N GLU A 84 -69.52 -6.11 -3.40
CA GLU A 84 -70.42 -6.26 -4.55
C GLU A 84 -71.84 -5.78 -4.24
N ARG A 85 -72.30 -5.98 -2.99
CA ARG A 85 -73.64 -5.61 -2.49
C ARG A 85 -73.56 -4.92 -1.13
N PHE A 86 -74.64 -4.23 -0.74
CA PHE A 86 -74.73 -3.64 0.59
C PHE A 86 -74.62 -4.71 1.70
N ALA A 87 -73.68 -4.50 2.62
CA ALA A 87 -73.52 -5.33 3.81
C ALA A 87 -74.44 -4.88 4.95
N ARG A 88 -74.92 -5.86 5.74
CA ARG A 88 -75.63 -5.62 7.01
C ARG A 88 -74.63 -5.69 8.18
N GLY A 89 -75.08 -5.28 9.37
CA GLY A 89 -74.24 -5.22 10.58
C GLY A 89 -73.45 -6.50 10.89
N LYS A 90 -74.04 -7.69 10.67
CA LYS A 90 -73.35 -8.98 10.88
C LYS A 90 -72.14 -9.17 9.95
N THR A 91 -72.26 -8.78 8.68
CA THR A 91 -71.16 -8.88 7.69
C THR A 91 -70.07 -7.86 8.00
N LEU A 92 -70.44 -6.63 8.38
CA LEU A 92 -69.47 -5.61 8.79
C LEU A 92 -68.71 -6.01 10.06
N GLY A 93 -69.39 -6.61 11.04
CA GLY A 93 -68.75 -7.16 12.23
C GLY A 93 -67.74 -8.26 11.90
N ALA A 94 -68.12 -9.21 11.03
CA ALA A 94 -67.22 -10.29 10.61
C ALA A 94 -65.99 -9.78 9.83
N LEU A 95 -66.14 -8.73 9.02
CA LEU A 95 -65.03 -8.07 8.33
C LEU A 95 -64.11 -7.34 9.33
N SER A 96 -64.67 -6.58 10.27
CA SER A 96 -63.90 -5.91 11.32
C SER A 96 -63.04 -6.91 12.10
N GLU A 97 -63.64 -8.00 12.58
CA GLU A 97 -62.89 -9.04 13.28
C GLU A 97 -61.82 -9.71 12.41
N ALA A 98 -62.06 -9.85 11.10
CA ALA A 98 -61.06 -10.41 10.20
C ALA A 98 -59.87 -9.46 10.04
N ILE A 99 -60.12 -8.16 9.88
CA ILE A 99 -59.09 -7.11 9.81
C ILE A 99 -58.30 -7.06 11.11
N ASP A 100 -58.97 -7.08 12.26
CA ASP A 100 -58.31 -7.06 13.57
C ASP A 100 -57.42 -8.29 13.76
N ARG A 101 -57.89 -9.50 13.39
CA ARG A 101 -57.06 -10.72 13.42
C ARG A 101 -55.85 -10.63 12.49
N ILE A 102 -56.02 -10.10 11.27
CA ILE A 102 -54.90 -9.93 10.32
C ILE A 102 -53.91 -8.88 10.83
N LYS A 103 -54.39 -7.82 11.47
CA LYS A 103 -53.59 -6.78 12.11
C LYS A 103 -52.79 -7.35 13.26
N GLU A 104 -53.44 -8.05 14.20
CA GLU A 104 -52.77 -8.72 15.33
C GLU A 104 -51.71 -9.72 14.85
N ALA A 105 -52.05 -10.57 13.87
CA ALA A 105 -51.10 -11.51 13.29
C ALA A 105 -49.91 -10.81 12.61
N SER A 106 -50.17 -9.74 11.85
CA SER A 106 -49.13 -8.93 11.19
C SER A 106 -48.25 -8.20 12.21
N GLN A 107 -48.83 -7.66 13.28
CA GLN A 107 -48.10 -7.00 14.36
C GLN A 107 -47.23 -8.01 15.12
N HIS A 108 -47.79 -9.15 15.53
CA HIS A 108 -47.02 -10.22 16.18
C HIS A 108 -45.88 -10.72 15.29
N LYS A 109 -46.11 -10.85 13.98
CA LYS A 109 -45.07 -11.19 13.00
C LYS A 109 -43.99 -10.10 12.94
N TYR A 110 -44.39 -8.82 12.89
CA TYR A 110 -43.45 -7.71 12.88
C TYR A 110 -42.59 -7.67 14.14
N ASP A 111 -43.21 -7.76 15.32
CA ASP A 111 -42.56 -7.73 16.64
C ASP A 111 -41.62 -8.93 16.83
N ALA A 112 -41.97 -10.10 16.28
CA ALA A 112 -41.09 -11.26 16.27
C ALA A 112 -39.79 -11.03 15.47
N HIS A 113 -39.78 -10.06 14.56
CA HIS A 113 -38.71 -9.81 13.59
C HIS A 113 -38.02 -8.44 13.74
N HIS A 114 -38.53 -7.55 14.59
CA HIS A 114 -37.97 -6.22 14.80
C HIS A 114 -37.72 -5.94 16.28
N ASP A 115 -36.82 -5.01 16.54
CA ASP A 115 -36.50 -4.49 17.86
C ASP A 115 -37.56 -3.47 18.27
N SER A 116 -38.12 -3.61 19.47
CA SER A 116 -39.24 -2.78 19.93
C SER A 116 -38.88 -1.31 20.13
N LEU A 117 -37.62 -1.01 20.47
CA LEU A 117 -37.16 0.35 20.74
C LEU A 117 -36.70 1.10 19.48
N THR A 118 -36.07 0.43 18.53
CA THR A 118 -35.49 1.06 17.33
C THR A 118 -36.26 0.79 16.05
N GLY A 119 -37.11 -0.25 16.03
CA GLY A 119 -37.83 -0.69 14.84
C GLY A 119 -36.93 -1.34 13.79
N CYS A 120 -35.63 -1.47 14.05
CA CYS A 120 -34.68 -2.20 13.20
C CYS A 120 -34.97 -3.69 13.24
N LYS A 121 -34.49 -4.45 12.26
CA LYS A 121 -34.57 -5.91 12.31
C LYS A 121 -33.81 -6.44 13.52
N ASN A 122 -34.38 -7.42 14.22
CA ASN A 122 -33.78 -7.99 15.43
C ASN A 122 -32.81 -9.15 15.10
N ARG A 123 -32.25 -9.76 16.16
CA ARG A 123 -31.36 -10.93 16.07
C ARG A 123 -31.95 -12.11 15.29
N LYS A 124 -33.24 -12.42 15.48
CA LYS A 124 -33.91 -13.51 14.75
C LYS A 124 -33.97 -13.22 13.25
N SER A 125 -34.25 -11.98 12.87
CA SER A 125 -34.24 -11.54 11.47
C SER A 125 -32.84 -11.58 10.87
N PHE A 126 -31.81 -11.22 11.64
CA PHE A 126 -30.43 -11.36 11.20
C PHE A 126 -30.11 -12.81 10.81
N GLU A 127 -30.46 -13.80 11.64
CA GLU A 127 -30.18 -15.22 11.37
C GLU A 127 -30.87 -15.69 10.08
N ILE A 128 -32.12 -15.26 9.88
CA ILE A 128 -32.89 -15.58 8.68
C ILE A 128 -32.27 -14.94 7.43
N SER A 129 -31.94 -13.65 7.49
CA SER A 129 -31.34 -12.92 6.37
C SER A 129 -29.94 -13.45 6.02
N ALA A 130 -29.12 -13.77 7.01
CA ALA A 130 -27.79 -14.34 6.82
C ALA A 130 -27.86 -15.71 6.11
N LYS A 131 -28.79 -16.58 6.53
CA LYS A 131 -29.03 -17.86 5.85
C LYS A 131 -29.48 -17.67 4.40
N LYS A 132 -30.45 -16.79 4.16
CA LYS A 132 -30.94 -16.48 2.80
C LYS A 132 -29.86 -15.89 1.91
N ALA A 133 -29.00 -15.02 2.46
CA ALA A 133 -27.89 -14.42 1.73
C ALA A 133 -26.88 -15.50 1.29
N LEU A 134 -26.54 -16.45 2.16
CA LEU A 134 -25.71 -17.59 1.79
C LEU A 134 -26.37 -18.49 0.74
N GLU A 135 -27.65 -18.82 0.88
CA GLU A 135 -28.38 -19.62 -0.11
C GLU A 135 -28.36 -18.95 -1.49
N ARG A 136 -28.57 -17.63 -1.56
CA ARG A 136 -28.50 -16.84 -2.81
C ARG A 136 -27.10 -16.82 -3.41
N LEU A 137 -26.06 -16.72 -2.58
CA LEU A 137 -24.67 -16.79 -3.04
C LEU A 137 -24.33 -18.18 -3.59
N GLY A 138 -24.82 -19.25 -2.96
CA GLY A 138 -24.56 -20.64 -3.36
C GLY A 138 -25.33 -21.09 -4.60
N ALA A 139 -26.63 -20.78 -4.68
CA ALA A 139 -27.48 -21.17 -5.81
C ALA A 139 -27.01 -20.56 -7.14
N ASN A 140 -26.44 -19.35 -7.10
CA ASN A 140 -25.91 -18.67 -8.29
C ASN A 140 -24.48 -19.10 -8.66
N ALA A 141 -23.77 -19.85 -7.79
CA ALA A 141 -22.44 -20.40 -8.09
C ALA A 141 -22.51 -21.63 -9.01
N ALA A 142 -23.61 -22.40 -8.95
CA ALA A 142 -23.82 -23.59 -9.78
C ALA A 142 -24.40 -23.30 -11.18
N GLY A 143 -24.89 -22.07 -11.44
CA GLY A 143 -25.78 -21.80 -12.59
C GLY A 143 -25.32 -20.79 -13.63
N ARG A 144 -24.32 -19.93 -13.38
CA ARG A 144 -23.91 -18.88 -14.35
C ARG A 144 -22.43 -18.52 -14.19
N SER A 145 -21.56 -19.31 -14.81
CA SER A 145 -20.35 -18.75 -15.41
C SER A 145 -20.78 -17.82 -16.54
N SER A 146 -20.18 -16.63 -16.60
CA SER A 146 -20.21 -15.75 -17.79
C SER A 146 -21.60 -15.30 -18.28
N ALA A 147 -22.22 -14.36 -17.56
CA ALA A 147 -22.91 -13.29 -18.28
C ALA A 147 -21.85 -12.24 -18.64
N ILE A 148 -21.65 -12.03 -19.95
CA ILE A 148 -20.77 -11.00 -20.52
C ILE A 148 -21.16 -9.65 -19.89
N GLY A 149 -20.34 -9.13 -18.97
CA GLY A 149 -20.55 -7.85 -18.28
C GLY A 149 -20.53 -7.84 -16.75
N SER A 150 -20.38 -8.98 -16.05
CA SER A 150 -20.14 -8.98 -14.58
C SER A 150 -18.65 -8.84 -14.27
N SER A 151 -18.23 -7.69 -13.73
CA SER A 151 -16.84 -7.45 -13.28
C SER A 151 -16.62 -7.64 -11.78
N GLY A 152 -17.68 -7.72 -10.95
CA GLY A 152 -17.55 -7.72 -9.49
C GLY A 152 -17.43 -9.10 -8.84
N VAL A 153 -16.67 -9.18 -7.74
CA VAL A 153 -16.52 -10.39 -6.91
C VAL A 153 -17.77 -10.61 -6.06
N ARG A 154 -18.35 -11.81 -6.10
CA ARG A 154 -19.51 -12.16 -5.26
C ARG A 154 -19.09 -12.37 -3.81
N SER A 155 -19.66 -11.55 -2.94
CA SER A 155 -19.23 -11.41 -1.56
C SER A 155 -20.42 -11.32 -0.60
N ILE A 156 -20.18 -11.74 0.64
CA ILE A 156 -20.99 -11.38 1.81
C ILE A 156 -20.06 -10.74 2.84
N ALA A 157 -20.50 -9.62 3.42
CA ALA A 157 -19.80 -8.90 4.45
C ALA A 157 -20.71 -8.70 5.66
N LEU A 158 -20.09 -8.73 6.83
CA LEU A 158 -20.72 -8.36 8.09
C LEU A 158 -19.97 -7.16 8.65
N VAL A 159 -20.72 -6.14 9.04
CA VAL A 159 -20.19 -4.99 9.76
C VAL A 159 -20.86 -4.96 11.11
N THR A 160 -20.10 -5.17 12.18
CA THR A 160 -20.55 -4.94 13.55
C THR A 160 -20.16 -3.51 13.92
N LEU A 161 -21.09 -2.74 14.46
CA LEU A 161 -20.85 -1.37 14.90
C LEU A 161 -21.44 -1.11 16.28
N ASP A 162 -20.79 -0.19 17.00
CA ASP A 162 -21.07 0.11 18.40
C ASP A 162 -20.84 1.60 18.67
N ILE A 163 -21.76 2.21 19.44
CA ILE A 163 -21.73 3.64 19.74
C ILE A 163 -20.64 3.93 20.77
N ASP A 164 -19.68 4.77 20.39
CA ASP A 164 -18.55 5.08 21.24
C ASP A 164 -18.99 5.81 22.52
N PHE A 165 -18.59 5.27 23.66
CA PHE A 165 -18.87 5.85 24.98
C PHE A 165 -20.37 5.96 25.33
N PHE A 166 -21.24 5.12 24.77
CA PHE A 166 -22.68 5.19 25.05
C PHE A 166 -23.03 5.05 26.54
N LYS A 167 -22.28 4.25 27.31
CA LYS A 167 -22.42 4.23 28.77
C LYS A 167 -22.33 5.62 29.41
N ARG A 168 -21.44 6.50 28.94
CA ARG A 168 -21.34 7.89 29.44
C ARG A 168 -22.59 8.71 29.14
N VAL A 169 -23.27 8.43 28.01
CA VAL A 169 -24.56 9.06 27.68
C VAL A 169 -25.60 8.67 28.73
N ASN A 170 -25.74 7.37 29.02
CA ASN A 170 -26.65 6.88 30.05
C ASN A 170 -26.32 7.44 31.43
N ASP A 171 -25.04 7.41 31.82
CA ASP A 171 -24.59 7.88 33.12
C ASP A 171 -24.82 9.39 33.31
N THR A 172 -24.81 10.17 32.22
CA THR A 172 -24.97 11.63 32.27
C THR A 172 -26.42 12.09 32.14
N TYR A 173 -27.20 11.47 31.25
CA TYR A 173 -28.54 11.95 30.86
C TYR A 173 -29.67 10.96 31.18
N GLY A 174 -29.34 9.79 31.73
CA GLY A 174 -30.29 8.74 32.06
C GLY A 174 -30.61 7.83 30.88
N HIS A 175 -31.16 6.65 31.20
CA HIS A 175 -31.51 5.62 30.23
C HIS A 175 -32.58 6.06 29.23
N ASP A 176 -33.55 6.89 29.64
CA ASP A 176 -34.59 7.40 28.75
C ASP A 176 -33.99 8.22 27.58
N TYR A 177 -32.93 8.99 27.86
CA TYR A 177 -32.20 9.72 26.82
C TYR A 177 -31.33 8.78 25.99
N GLY A 178 -30.71 7.77 26.61
CA GLY A 178 -30.01 6.71 25.88
C GLY A 178 -30.90 6.00 24.87
N ASP A 179 -32.13 5.67 25.25
CA ASP A 179 -33.12 5.03 24.38
C ASP A 179 -33.47 5.92 23.17
N VAL A 180 -33.62 7.22 23.40
CA VAL A 180 -33.81 8.21 22.33
C VAL A 180 -32.60 8.26 21.39
N VAL A 181 -31.38 8.23 21.93
CA VAL A 181 -30.15 8.20 21.13
C VAL A 181 -30.08 6.94 20.28
N LEU A 182 -30.46 5.77 20.81
CA LEU A 182 -30.49 4.51 20.07
C LEU A 182 -31.49 4.57 18.90
N SER A 183 -32.72 5.04 19.14
CA SER A 183 -33.73 5.19 18.07
C SER A 183 -33.27 6.18 17.00
N ALA A 184 -32.68 7.31 17.39
CA ALA A 184 -32.21 8.32 16.45
C ALA A 184 -30.97 7.89 15.67
N PHE A 185 -30.06 7.14 16.31
CA PHE A 185 -28.90 6.54 15.68
C PHE A 185 -29.32 5.52 14.62
N SER A 186 -30.30 4.67 14.93
CA SER A 186 -30.88 3.75 13.95
C SER A 186 -31.40 4.45 12.70
N TRP A 187 -32.13 5.56 12.87
CA TRP A 187 -32.63 6.34 11.72
C TRP A 187 -31.49 6.95 10.90
N HIS A 188 -30.43 7.46 11.54
CA HIS A 188 -29.25 7.99 10.83
C HIS A 188 -28.54 6.92 10.01
N ILE A 189 -28.40 5.71 10.55
CA ILE A 189 -27.78 4.60 9.83
C ILE A 189 -28.67 4.18 8.65
N GLU A 190 -29.99 4.08 8.85
CA GLU A 190 -30.94 3.77 7.77
C GLU A 190 -30.89 4.81 6.64
N ASP A 191 -30.80 6.10 6.96
CA ASP A 191 -30.65 7.17 5.98
C ASP A 191 -29.32 7.04 5.20
N ALA A 192 -28.21 6.77 5.91
CA ALA A 192 -26.91 6.55 5.28
C ALA A 192 -26.92 5.34 4.34
N ILE A 193 -27.58 4.24 4.74
CA ILE A 193 -27.73 3.03 3.91
C ILE A 193 -28.58 3.31 2.69
N LEU A 194 -29.66 4.09 2.81
CA LEU A 194 -30.53 4.41 1.70
C LEU A 194 -29.73 5.11 0.57
N GLU A 195 -28.86 6.04 0.92
CA GLU A 195 -27.96 6.67 -0.05
C GLU A 195 -26.97 5.67 -0.67
N LEU A 196 -26.37 4.78 0.14
CA LEU A 196 -25.50 3.72 -0.36
C LEU A 196 -26.21 2.80 -1.38
N THR A 197 -27.45 2.39 -1.10
CA THR A 197 -28.18 1.45 -1.96
C THR A 197 -28.54 2.02 -3.34
N LYS A 198 -28.55 3.35 -3.51
CA LYS A 198 -28.73 3.98 -4.83
C LYS A 198 -27.52 3.77 -5.73
N GLU A 199 -26.32 3.70 -5.14
CA GLU A 199 -25.06 3.55 -5.86
C GLU A 199 -24.63 2.10 -6.00
N ALA A 200 -24.83 1.29 -4.95
CA ALA A 200 -24.36 -0.09 -4.85
C ALA A 200 -25.27 -1.07 -5.61
N LYS A 201 -25.31 -0.92 -6.95
CA LYS A 201 -26.09 -1.77 -7.86
C LYS A 201 -25.73 -3.25 -7.63
N ARG A 202 -26.74 -4.12 -7.62
CA ARG A 202 -26.61 -5.57 -7.38
C ARG A 202 -26.11 -5.97 -5.99
N THR A 203 -26.24 -5.07 -5.02
CA THR A 203 -26.02 -5.40 -3.61
C THR A 203 -27.31 -5.30 -2.81
N SER A 204 -27.37 -6.06 -1.72
CA SER A 204 -28.41 -6.00 -0.71
C SER A 204 -27.75 -5.60 0.60
N VAL A 205 -28.21 -4.51 1.18
CA VAL A 205 -27.76 -4.03 2.50
C VAL A 205 -28.94 -4.15 3.46
N GLU A 206 -28.74 -4.88 4.56
CA GLU A 206 -29.74 -5.02 5.62
C GLU A 206 -29.14 -4.60 6.96
N PHE A 207 -29.91 -3.86 7.76
CA PHE A 207 -29.51 -3.33 9.06
C PHE A 207 -30.26 -4.01 10.20
N PHE A 208 -29.53 -4.32 11.27
CA PHE A 208 -30.03 -5.07 12.41
C PHE A 208 -29.56 -4.45 13.72
N ARG A 209 -30.38 -4.57 14.77
CA ARG A 209 -29.96 -4.37 16.15
C ARG A 209 -29.95 -5.72 16.86
N LEU A 210 -28.79 -6.12 17.39
CA LEU A 210 -28.62 -7.43 18.03
C LEU A 210 -28.83 -7.41 19.54
N GLY A 211 -28.70 -6.24 20.17
CA GLY A 211 -28.94 -6.00 21.60
C GLY A 211 -28.14 -4.79 22.09
N GLY A 212 -28.55 -4.17 23.20
CA GLY A 212 -27.82 -3.04 23.80
C GLY A 212 -27.52 -1.91 22.80
N GLU A 213 -26.24 -1.56 22.68
CA GLU A 213 -25.70 -0.58 21.73
C GLU A 213 -25.08 -1.22 20.47
N GLU A 214 -25.29 -2.53 20.26
CA GLU A 214 -24.69 -3.31 19.16
C GLU A 214 -25.62 -3.42 17.95
N PHE A 215 -25.11 -2.97 16.81
CA PHE A 215 -25.81 -3.02 15.53
C PHE A 215 -24.98 -3.71 14.46
N ASN A 216 -25.65 -4.34 13.49
CA ASN A 216 -25.00 -5.05 12.40
C ASN A 216 -25.53 -4.62 11.03
N LEU A 217 -24.63 -4.53 10.04
CA LEU A 217 -24.96 -4.48 8.62
C LEU A 217 -24.60 -5.80 7.95
N LEU A 218 -25.55 -6.40 7.26
CA LEU A 218 -25.31 -7.53 6.36
C LEU A 218 -25.33 -7.02 4.92
N ILE A 219 -24.19 -7.11 4.25
CA ILE A 219 -24.03 -6.68 2.86
C ILE A 219 -23.77 -7.92 2.02
N SER A 220 -24.55 -8.14 0.98
CA SER A 220 -24.36 -9.28 0.07
C SER A 220 -24.58 -8.87 -1.38
N GLY A 221 -23.77 -9.38 -2.30
CA GLY A 221 -23.84 -9.00 -3.70
C GLY A 221 -22.50 -9.08 -4.42
N GLU A 222 -22.32 -8.26 -5.44
CA GLU A 222 -21.07 -8.11 -6.18
C GLU A 222 -20.36 -6.84 -5.70
N PHE A 223 -19.23 -7.00 -4.98
CA PHE A 223 -18.40 -5.89 -4.48
C PHE A 223 -17.00 -6.37 -4.07
N GLU A 224 -16.06 -5.43 -4.10
CA GLU A 224 -14.66 -5.63 -3.66
C GLU A 224 -14.38 -4.99 -2.29
N ASP A 225 -13.19 -5.29 -1.72
CA ASP A 225 -12.78 -4.75 -0.41
C ASP A 225 -12.77 -3.23 -0.38
N ARG A 226 -12.24 -2.60 -1.43
CA ARG A 226 -12.15 -1.14 -1.51
C ARG A 226 -13.52 -0.47 -1.47
N GLU A 227 -14.44 -0.96 -2.30
CA GLU A 227 -15.81 -0.42 -2.35
C GLU A 227 -16.52 -0.58 -1.01
N LEU A 228 -16.42 -1.75 -0.39
CA LEU A 228 -16.98 -2.02 0.93
C LEU A 228 -16.44 -1.03 1.97
N LEU A 229 -15.12 -0.86 2.04
CA LEU A 229 -14.50 0.02 3.04
C LEU A 229 -14.85 1.49 2.80
N ASP A 230 -14.91 1.94 1.56
CA ASP A 230 -15.34 3.29 1.20
C ASP A 230 -16.81 3.53 1.61
N TRP A 231 -17.68 2.53 1.44
CA TRP A 231 -19.08 2.62 1.87
C TRP A 231 -19.21 2.75 3.38
N ILE A 232 -18.50 1.91 4.14
CA ILE A 232 -18.58 1.93 5.61
C ILE A 232 -17.94 3.19 6.18
N GLU A 233 -16.86 3.70 5.58
CA GLU A 233 -16.25 4.97 6.00
C GLU A 233 -17.21 6.16 5.78
N ARG A 234 -17.98 6.15 4.68
CA ARG A 234 -19.04 7.16 4.47
C ARG A 234 -20.14 7.09 5.51
N VAL A 235 -20.57 5.88 5.90
CA VAL A 235 -21.56 5.70 6.99
C VAL A 235 -21.01 6.24 8.31
N ARG A 236 -19.76 5.92 8.65
CA ARG A 236 -19.10 6.45 9.85
C ARG A 236 -19.03 7.98 9.84
N LEU A 237 -18.62 8.58 8.73
CA LEU A 237 -18.55 10.04 8.57
C LEU A 237 -19.93 10.68 8.67
N HIS A 238 -20.97 10.04 8.12
CA HIS A 238 -22.34 10.51 8.22
C HIS A 238 -22.79 10.59 9.69
N VAL A 239 -22.59 9.52 10.47
CA VAL A 239 -22.85 9.48 11.92
C VAL A 239 -22.12 10.61 12.65
N LYS A 240 -20.81 10.76 12.40
CA LYS A 240 -19.98 11.78 13.06
C LYS A 240 -20.40 13.22 12.76
N SER A 241 -20.94 13.45 11.57
CA SER A 241 -21.22 14.81 11.07
C SER A 241 -22.47 15.46 11.67
N SER A 242 -23.36 14.67 12.27
CA SER A 242 -24.70 15.10 12.69
C SER A 242 -24.93 14.97 14.18
N ALA A 243 -25.87 15.75 14.72
CA ALA A 243 -26.36 15.59 16.08
C ALA A 243 -27.34 14.40 16.14
N VAL A 244 -27.19 13.54 17.15
CA VAL A 244 -28.01 12.34 17.33
C VAL A 244 -28.53 12.33 18.77
N PRO A 245 -29.82 12.64 19.01
CA PRO A 245 -30.86 13.02 18.06
C PRO A 245 -30.74 14.48 17.54
N SER A 246 -31.26 14.73 16.34
CA SER A 246 -31.54 16.08 15.85
C SER A 246 -32.83 16.64 16.46
N GLU A 247 -33.05 17.96 16.36
CA GLU A 247 -34.27 18.61 16.88
C GLU A 247 -35.55 18.00 16.28
N SER A 248 -35.55 17.69 14.98
CA SER A 248 -36.71 17.08 14.33
C SER A 248 -36.96 15.64 14.79
N GLN A 249 -35.93 14.90 15.18
CA GLN A 249 -36.06 13.55 15.72
C GLN A 249 -36.59 13.57 17.15
N LEU A 250 -36.13 14.52 17.99
CA LEU A 250 -36.67 14.72 19.33
C LEU A 250 -38.17 15.03 19.30
N ALA A 251 -38.58 15.95 18.43
CA ALA A 251 -40.00 16.30 18.27
C ALA A 251 -40.86 15.09 17.84
N LYS A 252 -40.33 14.22 16.98
CA LYS A 252 -41.01 12.99 16.53
C LYS A 252 -41.13 11.92 17.61
N LEU A 253 -40.13 11.81 18.50
CA LEU A 253 -40.13 10.82 19.57
C LEU A 253 -41.05 11.22 20.73
N GLY A 254 -41.42 12.50 20.84
CA GLY A 254 -42.48 12.98 21.72
C GLY A 254 -42.24 12.72 23.21
N THR A 255 -41.00 12.44 23.61
CA THR A 255 -40.64 12.07 24.97
C THR A 255 -40.48 13.31 25.85
N GLN A 256 -41.19 13.35 26.99
CA GLN A 256 -40.93 14.32 28.06
C GLN A 256 -39.63 13.92 28.79
N LEU A 257 -38.50 14.28 28.19
CA LEU A 257 -37.18 14.02 28.78
C LEU A 257 -36.92 15.01 29.92
N SER A 258 -36.49 14.50 31.08
CA SER A 258 -36.13 15.32 32.24
C SER A 258 -34.99 16.30 31.94
N GLN A 259 -34.06 15.92 31.06
CA GLN A 259 -32.96 16.74 30.57
C GLN A 259 -32.68 16.39 29.11
N THR A 260 -32.55 17.40 28.25
CA THR A 260 -32.10 17.24 26.87
C THR A 260 -30.86 18.12 26.65
N PRO A 261 -29.70 17.54 26.29
CA PRO A 261 -28.50 18.33 26.05
C PRO A 261 -28.65 19.25 24.82
N PRO A 262 -27.93 20.39 24.80
CA PRO A 262 -27.87 21.26 23.63
C PRO A 262 -27.35 20.52 22.40
N GLU A 263 -27.83 20.87 21.21
CA GLU A 263 -27.49 20.19 19.95
C GLU A 263 -26.00 19.97 19.71
N ARG A 264 -25.15 20.92 20.12
CA ARG A 264 -23.70 20.84 19.98
C ARG A 264 -23.06 19.68 20.76
N GLU A 265 -23.73 19.23 21.82
CA GLU A 265 -23.28 18.15 22.72
C GLU A 265 -23.91 16.79 22.38
N ARG A 266 -24.81 16.75 21.40
CA ARG A 266 -25.52 15.52 20.95
C ARG A 266 -24.76 14.73 19.89
N ARG A 267 -23.51 15.10 19.58
CA ARG A 267 -22.71 14.36 18.59
C ARG A 267 -22.15 13.10 19.21
N VAL A 268 -22.41 11.98 18.55
CA VAL A 268 -21.85 10.67 18.90
C VAL A 268 -20.96 10.18 17.77
N THR A 269 -20.01 9.32 18.10
CA THR A 269 -19.24 8.56 17.10
C THR A 269 -19.54 7.08 17.26
N ALA A 270 -19.16 6.29 16.26
CA ALA A 270 -19.27 4.85 16.32
C ALA A 270 -18.01 4.21 15.74
N SER A 271 -17.66 3.06 16.29
CA SER A 271 -16.57 2.21 15.81
C SER A 271 -17.15 1.06 14.97
N PHE A 272 -16.46 0.67 13.89
CA PHE A 272 -16.96 -0.30 12.92
C PHE A 272 -15.94 -1.43 12.70
N GLY A 273 -16.35 -2.67 12.94
CA GLY A 273 -15.62 -3.87 12.62
C GLY A 273 -16.18 -4.56 11.39
N VAL A 274 -15.36 -4.72 10.35
CA VAL A 274 -15.76 -5.24 9.04
C VAL A 274 -15.13 -6.61 8.81
N SER A 275 -15.93 -7.59 8.38
CA SER A 275 -15.47 -8.88 7.88
C SER A 275 -16.11 -9.19 6.53
N ARG A 276 -15.42 -9.94 5.67
CA ARG A 276 -15.91 -10.30 4.34
C ARG A 276 -15.52 -11.72 3.97
N TYR A 277 -16.42 -12.39 3.27
CA TYR A 277 -16.22 -13.68 2.65
C TYR A 277 -16.54 -13.59 1.14
N SER A 278 -15.62 -14.06 0.30
CA SER A 278 -15.80 -14.15 -1.15
C SER A 278 -16.08 -15.58 -1.59
N VAL A 279 -16.92 -15.77 -2.59
CA VAL A 279 -17.14 -17.09 -3.19
C VAL A 279 -16.04 -17.37 -4.23
N GLY A 280 -15.23 -18.41 -4.01
CA GLY A 280 -14.20 -18.88 -4.94
C GLY A 280 -14.74 -19.75 -6.10
N LYS A 281 -13.86 -20.12 -7.05
CA LYS A 281 -14.20 -20.90 -8.26
C LYS A 281 -14.45 -22.41 -8.02
N SER A 282 -14.17 -22.94 -6.83
CA SER A 282 -14.31 -24.36 -6.50
C SER A 282 -15.27 -24.57 -5.32
N SER A 283 -16.00 -25.68 -5.39
CA SER A 283 -17.34 -25.91 -4.85
C SER A 283 -17.47 -26.04 -3.32
N SER A 284 -18.74 -25.93 -2.88
CA SER A 284 -19.31 -26.06 -1.52
C SER A 284 -19.08 -24.88 -0.58
N MET A 285 -20.18 -24.20 -0.24
CA MET A 285 -20.19 -23.13 0.75
C MET A 285 -20.05 -23.75 2.14
N ASP A 286 -19.07 -23.31 2.92
CA ASP A 286 -18.92 -23.75 4.30
C ASP A 286 -20.13 -23.31 5.14
N PRO A 287 -20.84 -24.23 5.82
CA PRO A 287 -22.01 -23.89 6.64
C PRO A 287 -21.69 -22.94 7.80
N LYS A 288 -20.42 -22.81 8.21
CA LYS A 288 -19.96 -21.94 9.30
C LYS A 288 -19.54 -20.53 8.85
N VAL A 289 -19.75 -20.14 7.59
CA VAL A 289 -19.35 -18.81 7.10
C VAL A 289 -19.91 -17.67 7.95
N ILE A 290 -21.20 -17.71 8.35
CA ILE A 290 -21.80 -16.64 9.16
C ILE A 290 -21.18 -16.56 10.56
N GLU A 291 -20.96 -17.72 11.20
CA GLU A 291 -20.33 -17.79 12.51
C GLU A 291 -18.93 -17.18 12.47
N ARG A 292 -18.13 -17.53 11.44
CA ARG A 292 -16.82 -16.91 11.22
C ARG A 292 -16.92 -15.41 11.00
N LEU A 293 -17.82 -14.94 10.14
CA LEU A 293 -17.97 -13.51 9.87
C LEU A 293 -18.30 -12.72 11.14
N LYS A 294 -19.12 -13.27 12.05
CA LYS A 294 -19.41 -12.67 13.35
C LYS A 294 -18.14 -12.52 14.19
N VAL A 295 -17.43 -13.62 14.43
CA VAL A 295 -16.18 -13.61 15.22
C VAL A 295 -15.17 -12.62 14.62
N GLN A 296 -15.06 -12.59 13.30
CA GLN A 296 -14.15 -11.68 12.60
C GLN A 296 -14.57 -10.20 12.73
N ALA A 297 -15.85 -9.89 12.56
CA ALA A 297 -16.35 -8.53 12.68
C ALA A 297 -16.21 -8.01 14.12
N ASP A 298 -16.47 -8.86 15.13
CA ASP A 298 -16.33 -8.51 16.54
C ASP A 298 -14.87 -8.22 16.92
N LYS A 299 -13.93 -9.01 16.40
CA LYS A 299 -12.49 -8.73 16.57
C LYS A 299 -12.05 -7.45 15.89
N ALA A 300 -12.56 -7.18 14.70
CA ALA A 300 -12.28 -5.92 14.02
C ALA A 300 -12.85 -4.73 14.80
N LEU A 301 -14.05 -4.87 15.39
CA LEU A 301 -14.66 -3.84 16.22
C LEU A 301 -13.85 -3.61 17.51
N TYR A 302 -13.38 -4.69 18.14
CA TYR A 302 -12.49 -4.61 19.29
C TYR A 302 -11.20 -3.84 18.94
N ALA A 303 -10.58 -4.15 17.80
CA ALA A 303 -9.41 -3.41 17.30
C ALA A 303 -9.73 -1.93 17.02
N ALA A 304 -10.93 -1.60 16.53
CA ALA A 304 -11.37 -0.22 16.32
C ALA A 304 -11.47 0.54 17.65
N LYS A 305 -12.12 -0.05 18.65
CA LYS A 305 -12.26 0.54 20.00
C LYS A 305 -10.90 0.79 20.68
N ASN A 306 -9.96 -0.13 20.48
CA ASN A 306 -8.63 -0.05 21.06
C ASN A 306 -7.65 0.87 20.30
N SER A 307 -7.94 1.21 19.05
CA SER A 307 -7.12 2.11 18.22
C SER A 307 -7.57 3.56 18.23
N GLY A 308 -8.37 3.95 19.24
CA GLY A 308 -8.80 5.33 19.44
C GLY A 308 -10.26 5.61 19.12
N ARG A 309 -11.06 4.57 18.76
CA ARG A 309 -12.49 4.68 18.39
C ARG A 309 -12.72 5.52 17.14
N ASP A 310 -13.98 5.77 16.78
CA ASP A 310 -14.38 6.57 15.62
C ASP A 310 -13.65 6.17 14.31
N CYS A 311 -13.51 4.86 14.09
CA CYS A 311 -12.78 4.33 12.94
C CYS A 311 -13.39 3.02 12.41
N VAL A 312 -13.04 2.71 11.17
CA VAL A 312 -13.35 1.43 10.53
C VAL A 312 -12.12 0.54 10.58
N ARG A 313 -12.31 -0.73 10.96
CA ARG A 313 -11.28 -1.76 10.91
C ARG A 313 -11.77 -2.94 10.11
N PHE A 314 -10.89 -3.43 9.24
CA PHE A 314 -11.15 -4.59 8.41
C PHE A 314 -10.40 -5.80 8.98
N TYR A 315 -11.11 -6.91 9.16
CA TYR A 315 -10.55 -8.10 9.80
C TYR A 315 -9.23 -8.59 9.19
N PRO A 316 -9.10 -8.72 7.85
CA PRO A 316 -7.84 -9.12 7.23
C PRO A 316 -6.64 -8.19 7.50
N ASP A 317 -6.89 -6.96 7.96
CA ASP A 317 -5.82 -6.02 8.30
C ASP A 317 -5.38 -6.12 9.77
N ILE A 318 -6.11 -6.85 10.62
CA ILE A 318 -5.73 -7.03 12.04
C ILE A 318 -4.38 -7.70 12.15
N LEU A 319 -4.19 -8.83 11.45
CA LEU A 319 -2.90 -9.52 11.38
C LEU A 319 -1.79 -8.59 10.88
N LYS A 320 -2.13 -7.70 9.94
CA LYS A 320 -1.16 -6.86 9.23
C LYS A 320 -0.67 -5.66 10.03
N ARG A 321 -1.54 -5.00 10.80
CA ARG A 321 -1.27 -3.65 11.35
C ARG A 321 -1.82 -3.38 12.74
N TYR A 322 -2.77 -4.18 13.23
CA TYR A 322 -3.56 -3.80 14.42
C TYR A 322 -3.36 -4.71 15.62
N GLY A 323 -2.46 -5.70 15.55
CA GLY A 323 -1.99 -6.39 16.75
C GLY A 323 -1.26 -5.42 17.68
N ARG A 324 -1.33 -5.66 18.98
CA ARG A 324 -0.76 -4.81 20.03
C ARG A 324 0.00 -5.62 21.05
N ILE A 325 0.97 -4.94 21.66
CA ILE A 325 1.72 -5.47 22.80
C ILE A 325 0.87 -5.32 24.07
N LEU A 326 0.59 -6.43 24.72
CA LEU A 326 -0.07 -6.50 26.02
C LEU A 326 0.94 -6.40 27.16
N GLU A 327 2.07 -7.09 27.01
CA GLU A 327 3.07 -7.23 28.07
C GLU A 327 4.48 -7.38 27.47
N HIS A 328 5.48 -6.95 28.21
CA HIS A 328 6.89 -7.11 27.84
C HIS A 328 7.73 -7.39 29.09
N GLU A 329 8.15 -8.64 29.26
CA GLU A 329 9.04 -9.07 30.33
C GLU A 329 10.50 -8.94 29.87
N LYS A 330 11.15 -7.87 30.31
CA LYS A 330 12.49 -7.48 29.86
C LYS A 330 13.58 -8.45 30.29
N SER A 331 13.40 -9.15 31.41
CA SER A 331 14.40 -10.07 31.96
C SER A 331 14.64 -11.29 31.05
N VAL A 332 13.61 -11.72 30.32
CA VAL A 332 13.67 -12.87 29.40
C VAL A 332 13.44 -12.50 27.92
N GLY A 333 13.11 -11.25 27.62
CA GLY A 333 12.89 -10.76 26.26
C GLY A 333 11.63 -11.33 25.60
N ILE A 334 10.60 -11.60 26.40
CA ILE A 334 9.31 -12.13 25.94
C ILE A 334 8.30 -10.99 25.90
N VAL A 335 7.55 -10.94 24.79
CA VAL A 335 6.46 -9.99 24.55
C VAL A 335 5.18 -10.77 24.33
N VAL A 336 4.11 -10.38 25.01
CA VAL A 336 2.78 -10.95 24.80
C VAL A 336 2.00 -10.00 23.88
N VAL A 337 1.36 -10.55 22.86
CA VAL A 337 0.58 -9.77 21.88
C VAL A 337 -0.89 -10.22 21.85
N ASP A 338 -1.79 -9.27 21.56
CA ASP A 338 -3.26 -9.46 21.56
C ASP A 338 -3.83 -10.08 20.28
N ILE A 339 -2.98 -10.72 19.48
CA ILE A 339 -3.37 -11.44 18.27
C ILE A 339 -2.84 -12.88 18.32
N GLY A 340 -3.68 -13.80 17.87
CA GLY A 340 -3.43 -15.24 17.91
C GLY A 340 -3.78 -15.97 16.61
N SER A 341 -3.84 -17.29 16.68
CA SER A 341 -4.08 -18.16 15.52
C SER A 341 -5.43 -17.91 14.84
N GLU A 342 -6.43 -17.41 15.56
CA GLU A 342 -7.72 -17.09 14.96
C GLU A 342 -7.62 -15.93 13.97
N VAL A 343 -6.72 -14.97 14.21
CA VAL A 343 -6.40 -13.85 13.30
C VAL A 343 -5.41 -14.26 12.20
N GLY A 344 -4.92 -15.51 12.25
CA GLY A 344 -3.99 -16.07 11.27
C GLY A 344 -2.52 -15.95 11.68
N VAL A 345 -2.22 -15.63 12.94
CA VAL A 345 -0.84 -15.71 13.44
C VAL A 345 -0.39 -17.17 13.39
N ALA A 346 0.76 -17.42 12.76
CA ALA A 346 1.38 -18.73 12.74
C ALA A 346 2.60 -18.75 13.66
N LYS A 347 2.98 -19.93 14.16
CA LYS A 347 4.28 -20.09 14.83
C LYS A 347 5.40 -19.80 13.81
N GLY A 348 6.37 -18.98 14.20
CA GLY A 348 7.42 -18.46 13.33
C GLY A 348 7.04 -17.18 12.59
N GLN A 349 5.82 -16.66 12.80
CA GLN A 349 5.40 -15.38 12.25
C GLN A 349 6.17 -14.23 12.90
N GLU A 350 6.59 -13.27 12.09
CA GLU A 350 7.32 -12.10 12.58
C GLU A 350 6.55 -10.79 12.41
N PHE A 351 6.89 -9.83 13.27
CA PHE A 351 6.27 -8.51 13.31
C PHE A 351 7.29 -7.40 13.61
N PHE A 352 7.11 -6.23 13.01
CA PHE A 352 7.73 -4.99 13.49
C PHE A 352 6.89 -4.37 14.61
N VAL A 353 7.55 -3.80 15.61
CA VAL A 353 6.93 -3.04 16.70
C VAL A 353 6.93 -1.55 16.37
N ILE A 354 5.77 -0.91 16.50
CA ILE A 354 5.55 0.50 16.18
C ILE A 354 4.94 1.20 17.41
N PRO A 355 5.63 2.19 18.00
CA PRO A 355 5.09 2.90 19.16
C PRO A 355 3.80 3.68 18.82
N PRO A 356 2.86 3.84 19.76
CA PRO A 356 1.55 4.42 19.47
C PRO A 356 1.57 5.83 18.89
N LYS A 357 2.60 6.64 19.22
CA LYS A 357 2.78 8.00 18.68
C LYS A 357 3.29 8.01 17.24
N PHE A 358 4.00 6.97 16.81
CA PHE A 358 4.75 6.92 15.55
C PHE A 358 4.13 5.92 14.56
N THR A 359 2.82 5.87 14.49
CA THR A 359 2.11 4.99 13.55
C THR A 359 2.10 5.51 12.11
N GLY A 360 2.43 6.79 11.90
CA GLY A 360 2.20 7.45 10.62
C GLY A 360 0.78 7.98 10.43
N GLU A 361 -0.09 7.85 11.44
CA GLU A 361 -1.51 8.26 11.41
C GLU A 361 -1.84 9.36 12.44
N VAL A 362 -1.01 9.51 13.48
CA VAL A 362 -1.23 10.48 14.56
C VAL A 362 -0.83 11.89 14.11
N ASP A 363 -1.80 12.79 14.09
CA ASP A 363 -1.56 14.20 13.78
C ASP A 363 -0.70 14.88 14.86
N TYR A 364 0.27 15.66 14.42
CA TYR A 364 1.05 16.53 15.30
C TYR A 364 0.30 17.84 15.48
N VAL A 365 -0.19 18.07 16.70
CA VAL A 365 -1.05 19.20 17.04
C VAL A 365 -0.38 20.00 18.16
N VAL A 366 -0.26 21.30 17.95
CA VAL A 366 0.19 22.24 18.98
C VAL A 366 -1.04 22.93 19.55
N ASP A 367 -1.12 22.93 20.88
CA ASP A 367 -2.16 23.61 21.65
C ASP A 367 -1.47 24.68 22.50
N ASP A 368 -1.72 25.94 22.18
CA ASP A 368 -1.18 27.09 22.90
C ASP A 368 -2.13 27.60 24.01
N GLY A 369 -3.19 26.84 24.31
CA GLY A 369 -4.22 27.19 25.28
C GLY A 369 -5.27 28.18 24.76
N ARG A 370 -5.09 28.75 23.56
CA ARG A 370 -6.07 29.61 22.87
C ARG A 370 -6.57 29.02 21.56
N SER A 371 -5.76 28.23 20.88
CA SER A 371 -6.07 27.57 19.62
C SER A 371 -5.34 26.24 19.49
N ARG A 372 -6.03 25.25 18.92
CA ARG A 372 -5.48 23.92 18.65
C ARG A 372 -5.22 23.80 17.15
N ARG A 373 -3.94 23.82 16.73
CA ARG A 373 -3.55 23.82 15.31
C ARG A 373 -2.77 22.55 14.94
N LYS A 374 -3.24 21.86 13.90
CA LYS A 374 -2.51 20.75 13.27
C LYS A 374 -1.35 21.32 12.44
N LEU A 375 -0.12 20.90 12.75
CA LEU A 375 1.09 21.31 12.02
C LEU A 375 1.67 20.21 11.13
N GLY A 376 1.34 18.95 11.39
CA GLY A 376 1.86 17.84 10.60
C GLY A 376 1.35 16.49 11.09
N ARG A 377 2.12 15.44 10.85
CA ARG A 377 1.84 14.07 11.29
C ARG A 377 3.14 13.40 11.74
N TYR A 378 3.08 12.62 12.81
CA TYR A 378 4.24 11.85 13.24
C TYR A 378 4.61 10.80 12.17
N PRO A 379 5.91 10.62 11.84
CA PRO A 379 6.33 9.60 10.88
C PRO A 379 6.11 8.21 11.45
N LYS A 380 6.03 7.22 10.55
CA LYS A 380 6.00 5.81 10.93
C LYS A 380 7.41 5.36 11.35
N TYR A 381 7.55 4.79 12.55
CA TYR A 381 8.86 4.41 13.10
C TYR A 381 8.83 3.04 13.77
N LYS A 382 9.85 2.21 13.50
CA LYS A 382 9.94 0.82 13.96
C LYS A 382 11.01 0.71 15.04
N VAL A 383 10.71 0.02 16.15
CA VAL A 383 11.63 -0.05 17.31
C VAL A 383 12.17 -1.44 17.61
N ALA A 384 11.49 -2.50 17.15
CA ALA A 384 11.90 -3.88 17.38
C ALA A 384 11.28 -4.84 16.36
N ARG A 385 11.83 -6.05 16.28
CA ARG A 385 11.30 -7.21 15.58
C ARG A 385 10.92 -8.28 16.59
N LEU A 386 9.75 -8.88 16.40
CA LEU A 386 9.21 -9.95 17.24
C LEU A 386 9.05 -11.22 16.41
N LEU A 387 9.31 -12.37 17.03
CA LEU A 387 9.08 -13.70 16.46
C LEU A 387 8.10 -14.47 17.34
N ALA A 388 6.92 -14.81 16.83
CA ALA A 388 5.93 -15.63 17.53
C ALA A 388 6.43 -17.08 17.68
N PHE A 389 6.58 -17.56 18.91
CA PHE A 389 7.06 -18.93 19.18
C PHE A 389 6.01 -19.83 19.84
N ASP A 390 5.04 -19.23 20.53
CA ASP A 390 3.84 -19.90 21.04
C ASP A 390 2.61 -19.08 20.65
N VAL A 391 1.65 -19.71 20.01
CA VAL A 391 0.49 -19.05 19.40
C VAL A 391 -0.77 -19.72 19.91
N GLN A 392 -1.58 -18.95 20.62
CA GLN A 392 -2.87 -19.37 21.15
C GLN A 392 -4.00 -18.74 20.31
N PRO A 393 -5.28 -19.10 20.52
CA PRO A 393 -6.39 -18.55 19.73
C PRO A 393 -6.45 -17.01 19.72
N GLU A 394 -6.33 -16.39 20.89
CA GLU A 394 -6.49 -14.95 21.08
C GLU A 394 -5.18 -14.19 21.25
N ILE A 395 -4.15 -14.84 21.80
CA ILE A 395 -2.85 -14.21 22.11
C ILE A 395 -1.69 -14.98 21.49
N SER A 396 -0.55 -14.32 21.34
CA SER A 396 0.71 -14.98 21.00
C SER A 396 1.84 -14.52 21.93
N PHE A 397 2.73 -15.44 22.25
CA PHE A 397 4.00 -15.14 22.89
C PHE A 397 5.07 -15.00 21.81
N CYS A 398 5.72 -13.84 21.84
CA CYS A 398 6.77 -13.49 20.91
C CYS A 398 8.09 -13.31 21.65
N LYS A 399 9.19 -13.69 21.02
CA LYS A 399 10.54 -13.35 21.45
C LYS A 399 10.98 -12.09 20.70
N VAL A 400 11.66 -11.17 21.38
CA VAL A 400 12.34 -10.06 20.69
C VAL A 400 13.51 -10.66 19.88
N SER A 401 13.39 -10.68 18.56
CA SER A 401 14.42 -11.22 17.67
C SER A 401 15.49 -10.18 17.35
N GLU A 402 15.09 -8.92 17.25
CA GLU A 402 16.00 -7.81 16.95
C GLU A 402 15.48 -6.52 17.60
N LYS A 403 16.40 -5.69 18.07
CA LYS A 403 16.08 -4.35 18.56
C LYS A 403 16.76 -3.35 17.63
N LEU A 404 15.96 -2.64 16.85
CA LEU A 404 16.46 -1.79 15.77
C LEU A 404 17.13 -0.51 16.30
N ASP A 405 16.83 -0.11 17.54
CA ASP A 405 17.39 1.04 18.22
C ASP A 405 17.40 0.87 19.75
N ASN A 406 18.06 1.76 20.50
CA ASN A 406 17.98 1.79 21.98
C ASN A 406 16.58 2.13 22.53
N ALA A 407 15.59 2.38 21.67
CA ALA A 407 14.20 2.70 22.02
C ALA A 407 13.53 1.59 22.85
N SER A 408 12.71 1.96 23.84
CA SER A 408 11.97 0.98 24.64
C SER A 408 10.73 0.48 23.91
N ILE A 409 10.47 -0.83 23.97
CA ILE A 409 9.18 -1.41 23.59
C ILE A 409 8.14 -1.04 24.65
N GLU A 410 7.17 -0.20 24.26
CA GLU A 410 6.09 0.28 25.14
C GLU A 410 4.86 -0.64 25.06
N ILE A 411 4.17 -0.84 26.20
CA ILE A 411 2.88 -1.54 26.22
C ILE A 411 1.88 -0.73 25.38
N GLY A 412 1.09 -1.44 24.57
CA GLY A 412 0.12 -0.86 23.66
C GLY A 412 0.67 -0.45 22.30
N SER A 413 1.98 -0.63 22.05
CA SER A 413 2.60 -0.50 20.72
C SER A 413 1.94 -1.44 19.72
N TYR A 414 1.87 -1.02 18.46
CA TYR A 414 1.25 -1.74 17.36
C TYR A 414 2.23 -2.69 16.67
N LEU A 415 1.69 -3.68 15.95
CA LEU A 415 2.42 -4.68 15.20
C LEU A 415 2.16 -4.53 13.72
N ASP A 416 3.24 -4.50 12.95
CA ASP A 416 3.22 -4.60 11.50
C ASP A 416 3.71 -5.98 11.08
N LEU A 417 2.88 -6.77 10.39
CA LEU A 417 3.23 -8.11 9.92
C LEU A 417 4.43 -8.08 8.98
N ILE A 418 5.35 -9.01 9.20
CA ILE A 418 6.41 -9.35 8.25
C ILE A 418 5.95 -10.62 7.51
N PRO A 419 5.61 -10.56 6.22
CA PRO A 419 5.04 -11.70 5.49
C PRO A 419 5.84 -13.00 5.62
N VAL A 420 5.15 -14.12 5.86
CA VAL A 420 5.75 -15.47 5.81
C VAL A 420 6.21 -15.73 4.38
N GLY A 421 7.51 -15.89 4.19
CA GLY A 421 8.11 -15.95 2.86
C GLY A 421 9.25 -14.96 2.68
N LEU A 422 9.42 -13.99 3.57
CA LEU A 422 10.73 -13.38 3.84
C LEU A 422 11.59 -14.36 4.66
N PHE A 423 12.03 -15.43 3.97
CA PHE A 423 13.19 -16.31 4.21
C PHE A 423 13.36 -17.09 5.52
N SER A 424 12.61 -16.89 6.59
CA SER A 424 12.85 -17.66 7.83
C SER A 424 12.58 -19.18 7.67
N GLY A 425 11.68 -19.57 6.77
CA GLY A 425 11.41 -20.99 6.45
C GLY A 425 12.45 -21.67 5.55
N LEU A 426 13.34 -20.89 4.90
CA LEU A 426 14.42 -21.42 4.05
C LEU A 426 15.77 -21.46 4.79
N VAL A 427 15.94 -20.64 5.83
CA VAL A 427 17.16 -20.61 6.68
C VAL A 427 17.12 -21.70 7.77
N GLY A 428 15.94 -22.11 8.22
CA GLY A 428 15.77 -22.96 9.40
C GLY A 428 16.20 -24.43 9.33
N GLN A 429 17.02 -24.89 8.37
CA GLN A 429 17.54 -26.27 8.40
C GLN A 429 19.04 -26.48 8.22
N HIS A 430 19.86 -25.46 7.98
CA HIS A 430 21.32 -25.67 8.03
C HIS A 430 22.08 -24.41 8.44
N GLY A 431 22.78 -24.50 9.58
CA GLY A 431 23.99 -23.75 9.89
C GLY A 431 23.83 -22.62 10.89
N ASP A 432 24.51 -22.77 12.04
CA ASP A 432 25.09 -21.66 12.79
C ASP A 432 25.85 -20.72 11.82
N GLU A 433 25.56 -19.41 11.88
CA GLU A 433 26.52 -18.29 11.90
C GLU A 433 25.84 -16.97 11.49
N GLY A 434 25.77 -16.02 12.44
CA GLY A 434 25.96 -14.57 12.18
C GLY A 434 25.04 -13.86 11.18
N VAL A 435 24.06 -13.14 11.72
CA VAL A 435 23.16 -12.24 11.00
C VAL A 435 23.93 -11.12 10.29
N GLU A 436 24.05 -11.25 8.96
CA GLU A 436 24.00 -10.21 7.92
C GLU A 436 23.95 -10.89 6.54
N SER A 437 22.99 -10.53 5.68
CA SER A 437 22.81 -10.97 4.26
C SER A 437 23.13 -12.44 3.93
N GLU A 438 22.61 -13.40 4.70
CA GLU A 438 22.86 -14.86 4.51
C GLU A 438 22.61 -15.37 3.08
N GLY A 439 21.72 -14.74 2.29
CA GLY A 439 21.44 -15.16 0.92
C GLY A 439 22.65 -15.01 -0.02
N SER A 440 23.08 -13.77 -0.28
CA SER A 440 24.24 -13.50 -1.14
C SER A 440 25.49 -14.23 -0.66
N LYS A 441 25.75 -14.25 0.66
CA LYS A 441 26.87 -15.00 1.26
C LYS A 441 26.81 -16.50 0.96
N ASN A 442 25.62 -17.11 1.02
CA ASN A 442 25.45 -18.53 0.70
C ASN A 442 25.60 -18.83 -0.79
N ILE A 443 25.11 -17.95 -1.68
CA ILE A 443 25.32 -18.07 -3.13
C ILE A 443 26.82 -17.94 -3.45
N ASN A 444 27.48 -16.92 -2.91
CA ASN A 444 28.89 -16.64 -3.13
C ASN A 444 29.78 -17.76 -2.55
N ARG A 445 29.45 -18.31 -1.37
CA ARG A 445 30.09 -19.51 -0.81
C ARG A 445 29.94 -20.72 -1.74
N ARG A 446 28.75 -20.94 -2.32
CA ARG A 446 28.53 -22.05 -3.26
C ARG A 446 29.28 -21.88 -4.57
N VAL A 447 29.35 -20.66 -5.11
CA VAL A 447 30.18 -20.31 -6.27
C VAL A 447 31.66 -20.59 -5.98
N ALA A 448 32.17 -20.10 -4.85
CA ALA A 448 33.55 -20.34 -4.44
C ALA A 448 33.88 -21.84 -4.32
N THR A 449 32.95 -22.64 -3.79
CA THR A 449 33.10 -24.09 -3.61
C THR A 449 33.09 -24.87 -4.94
N HIS A 450 32.45 -24.35 -5.98
CA HIS A 450 32.32 -25.00 -7.29
C HIS A 450 33.06 -24.25 -8.41
N SER A 451 34.00 -23.39 -8.05
CA SER A 451 34.78 -22.52 -8.94
C SER A 451 35.63 -23.25 -9.99
N THR A 452 35.75 -24.57 -9.89
CA THR A 452 36.47 -25.44 -10.83
C THR A 452 35.63 -25.90 -12.03
N GLU A 453 34.31 -25.67 -12.01
CA GLU A 453 33.34 -26.03 -13.04
C GLU A 453 32.75 -24.77 -13.72
N ASN A 454 32.17 -24.90 -14.92
CA ASN A 454 31.39 -23.82 -15.52
C ASN A 454 30.05 -23.68 -14.79
N PHE A 455 29.69 -22.46 -14.41
CA PHE A 455 28.44 -22.20 -13.70
C PHE A 455 27.74 -20.93 -14.22
N CYS A 456 26.44 -20.90 -13.99
CA CYS A 456 25.56 -19.83 -14.36
C CYS A 456 24.89 -19.30 -13.09
N VAL A 457 24.91 -17.99 -12.89
CA VAL A 457 24.18 -17.29 -11.83
C VAL A 457 22.96 -16.64 -12.46
N LEU A 458 21.78 -17.12 -12.09
CA LEU A 458 20.50 -16.57 -12.53
C LEU A 458 20.01 -15.55 -11.50
N ALA A 459 19.75 -14.32 -11.93
CA ALA A 459 19.09 -13.29 -11.16
C ALA A 459 17.76 -12.90 -11.83
N VAL A 460 16.66 -12.92 -11.08
CA VAL A 460 15.34 -12.51 -11.54
C VAL A 460 14.86 -11.38 -10.66
N GLN A 461 14.69 -10.19 -11.22
CA GLN A 461 14.17 -9.03 -10.51
C GLN A 461 12.74 -8.75 -10.97
N ILE A 462 11.79 -8.68 -10.05
CA ILE A 462 10.44 -8.22 -10.35
C ILE A 462 10.40 -6.70 -10.12
N ARG A 463 10.21 -5.93 -11.19
CA ARG A 463 10.09 -4.47 -11.13
C ARG A 463 8.70 -4.06 -10.66
N GLU A 464 8.60 -2.83 -10.16
CA GLU A 464 7.35 -2.18 -9.80
C GLU A 464 6.50 -2.93 -8.75
N LEU A 465 7.12 -3.79 -7.93
CA LEU A 465 6.46 -4.51 -6.84
C LEU A 465 5.71 -3.58 -5.88
N ASP A 466 6.30 -2.44 -5.53
CA ASP A 466 5.66 -1.43 -4.69
C ASP A 466 4.43 -0.82 -5.38
N GLN A 467 4.46 -0.68 -6.70
CA GLN A 467 3.30 -0.20 -7.45
C GLN A 467 2.24 -1.30 -7.54
N LEU A 468 2.62 -2.55 -7.80
CA LEU A 468 1.71 -3.68 -7.80
C LEU A 468 1.06 -3.88 -6.42
N GLU A 469 1.80 -3.68 -5.33
CA GLU A 469 1.28 -3.71 -3.97
C GLU A 469 0.27 -2.59 -3.73
N ARG A 470 0.57 -1.37 -4.20
CA ARG A 470 -0.32 -0.21 -4.08
C ARG A 470 -1.62 -0.38 -4.88
N HIS A 471 -1.54 -0.98 -6.07
CA HIS A 471 -2.69 -1.11 -6.98
C HIS A 471 -3.53 -2.38 -6.71
N SER A 472 -2.88 -3.51 -6.41
CA SER A 472 -3.50 -4.83 -6.34
C SER A 472 -3.44 -5.45 -4.94
N GLY A 473 -2.85 -4.74 -3.97
CA GLY A 473 -2.68 -5.20 -2.61
C GLY A 473 -1.53 -6.22 -2.44
N PRO A 474 -1.09 -6.42 -1.19
CA PRO A 474 0.02 -7.33 -0.88
C PRO A 474 -0.26 -8.80 -1.21
N GLY A 475 -1.54 -9.20 -1.30
CA GLY A 475 -1.92 -10.57 -1.69
C GLY A 475 -1.48 -10.93 -3.11
N ARG A 476 -1.67 -10.02 -4.07
CA ARG A 476 -1.25 -10.22 -5.47
C ARG A 476 0.26 -10.30 -5.61
N VAL A 477 0.98 -9.48 -4.84
CA VAL A 477 2.44 -9.53 -4.72
C VAL A 477 2.88 -10.90 -4.18
N ASN A 478 2.23 -11.39 -3.14
CA ASN A 478 2.57 -12.69 -2.56
C ASN A 478 2.30 -13.87 -3.50
N ASP A 479 1.17 -13.86 -4.21
CA ASP A 479 0.85 -14.88 -5.21
C ASP A 479 1.88 -14.89 -6.34
N LEU A 480 2.31 -13.71 -6.78
CA LEU A 480 3.34 -13.53 -7.79
C LEU A 480 4.70 -14.07 -7.31
N LEU A 481 5.17 -13.64 -6.13
CA LEU A 481 6.43 -14.09 -5.54
C LEU A 481 6.45 -15.62 -5.29
N SER A 482 5.34 -16.18 -4.83
CA SER A 482 5.17 -17.62 -4.61
C SER A 482 5.20 -18.40 -5.92
N SER A 483 4.53 -17.90 -6.96
CA SER A 483 4.51 -18.54 -8.28
C SER A 483 5.89 -18.52 -8.94
N VAL A 484 6.61 -17.40 -8.83
CA VAL A 484 8.00 -17.27 -9.30
C VAL A 484 8.92 -18.26 -8.57
N SER A 485 8.83 -18.34 -7.24
CA SER A 485 9.61 -19.29 -6.44
C SER A 485 9.29 -20.74 -6.80
N SER A 486 8.01 -21.08 -7.02
CA SER A 486 7.58 -22.43 -7.41
C SER A 486 8.14 -22.83 -8.78
N ILE A 487 8.07 -21.92 -9.76
CA ILE A 487 8.61 -22.13 -11.11
C ILE A 487 10.11 -22.32 -11.05
N MET A 488 10.82 -21.42 -10.37
CA MET A 488 12.26 -21.52 -10.16
C MET A 488 12.63 -22.85 -9.49
N THR A 489 11.90 -23.27 -8.46
CA THR A 489 12.18 -24.54 -7.75
C THR A 489 11.92 -25.79 -8.60
N LYS A 490 10.93 -25.74 -9.51
CA LYS A 490 10.61 -26.85 -10.42
C LYS A 490 11.60 -26.96 -11.58
N ALA A 491 11.99 -25.82 -12.15
CA ALA A 491 12.90 -25.75 -13.28
C ALA A 491 14.37 -26.03 -12.87
N LEU A 492 14.75 -25.59 -11.67
CA LEU A 492 16.08 -25.81 -11.11
C LEU A 492 16.12 -27.21 -10.45
N LEU A 493 16.62 -28.23 -11.17
CA LEU A 493 16.81 -29.61 -10.65
C LEU A 493 17.53 -29.61 -9.28
N ARG A 494 17.34 -30.67 -8.48
CA ARG A 494 17.76 -30.91 -7.05
C ARG A 494 19.09 -30.29 -6.55
N LYS A 495 20.02 -29.91 -7.43
CA LYS A 495 21.32 -29.30 -7.10
C LYS A 495 21.32 -27.77 -7.09
N ALA A 496 20.33 -27.07 -7.65
CA ALA A 496 20.24 -25.61 -7.62
C ALA A 496 19.07 -25.19 -6.71
N LYS A 497 19.32 -24.37 -5.68
CA LYS A 497 18.28 -23.86 -4.78
C LYS A 497 18.13 -22.36 -5.03
N PRO A 498 16.96 -21.88 -5.49
CA PRO A 498 16.73 -20.46 -5.58
C PRO A 498 16.69 -19.87 -4.17
N GLN A 499 17.36 -18.75 -4.01
CA GLN A 499 17.26 -17.89 -2.86
C GLN A 499 16.53 -16.62 -3.29
N TYR A 500 15.98 -15.90 -2.34
CA TYR A 500 15.55 -14.55 -2.63
C TYR A 500 16.22 -13.56 -1.71
N VAL A 501 16.29 -12.38 -2.27
CA VAL A 501 16.91 -11.19 -1.75
C VAL A 501 15.81 -10.13 -1.70
N GLU A 502 15.90 -9.21 -0.75
CA GLU A 502 14.88 -8.19 -0.53
C GLU A 502 14.50 -7.44 -1.83
N GLY A 503 13.26 -6.96 -1.89
CA GLY A 503 12.76 -6.13 -3.00
C GLY A 503 12.40 -6.89 -4.27
N GLY A 504 11.97 -8.15 -4.19
CA GLY A 504 11.51 -8.90 -5.38
C GLY A 504 12.58 -9.57 -6.21
N LEU A 505 13.78 -9.68 -5.66
CA LEU A 505 14.95 -10.20 -6.34
C LEU A 505 15.14 -11.68 -5.97
N PHE A 506 15.21 -12.56 -6.96
CA PHE A 506 15.49 -13.98 -6.80
C PHE A 506 16.85 -14.31 -7.40
N GLY A 507 17.57 -15.22 -6.75
CA GLY A 507 18.90 -15.66 -7.14
C GLY A 507 19.08 -17.15 -7.13
N ALA A 508 19.72 -17.72 -8.14
CA ALA A 508 20.06 -19.14 -8.16
C ALA A 508 21.41 -19.40 -8.84
N VAL A 509 22.15 -20.41 -8.34
CA VAL A 509 23.35 -20.92 -9.00
C VAL A 509 23.03 -22.23 -9.69
N LEU A 510 23.35 -22.29 -10.98
CA LEU A 510 23.20 -23.42 -11.89
C LEU A 510 24.58 -23.94 -12.29
N LEU A 511 24.89 -25.20 -11.97
CA LEU A 511 26.08 -25.88 -12.49
C LEU A 511 25.72 -26.49 -13.86
N THR A 512 26.44 -26.14 -14.92
CA THR A 512 26.03 -26.54 -16.28
C THR A 512 27.19 -26.65 -17.29
N SER A 513 27.05 -27.56 -18.25
CA SER A 513 27.81 -27.58 -19.51
C SER A 513 27.13 -26.65 -20.54
N SER A 514 27.92 -25.96 -21.36
CA SER A 514 27.52 -24.74 -22.10
C SER A 514 26.41 -24.89 -23.16
N SER A 515 26.09 -26.11 -23.63
CA SER A 515 25.10 -26.31 -24.71
C SER A 515 23.67 -26.64 -24.22
N GLU A 516 23.50 -27.39 -23.12
CA GLU A 516 22.18 -27.80 -22.60
C GLU A 516 21.50 -26.71 -21.73
N SER A 517 22.26 -25.73 -21.26
CA SER A 517 21.81 -24.65 -20.38
C SER A 517 20.94 -23.62 -21.10
N THR A 518 21.28 -23.27 -22.34
CA THR A 518 20.64 -22.14 -23.04
C THR A 518 19.17 -22.40 -23.38
N GLU A 519 18.79 -23.62 -23.73
CA GLU A 519 17.38 -23.97 -23.99
C GLU A 519 16.55 -24.08 -22.71
N HIS A 520 17.09 -24.72 -21.65
CA HIS A 520 16.41 -24.82 -20.35
C HIS A 520 16.13 -23.45 -19.75
N ILE A 521 17.10 -22.55 -19.84
CA ILE A 521 16.99 -21.20 -19.33
C ILE A 521 15.97 -20.38 -20.16
N LYS A 522 15.95 -20.53 -21.50
CA LYS A 522 14.90 -19.93 -22.35
C LYS A 522 13.50 -20.43 -22.01
N ALA A 523 13.36 -21.71 -21.63
CA ALA A 523 12.09 -22.27 -21.18
C ALA A 523 11.64 -21.68 -19.83
N LEU A 524 12.55 -21.61 -18.85
CA LEU A 524 12.31 -20.99 -17.55
C LEU A 524 11.87 -19.52 -17.69
N ARG A 525 12.53 -18.77 -18.57
CA ARG A 525 12.16 -17.38 -18.88
C ARG A 525 10.72 -17.26 -19.39
N ARG A 526 10.31 -18.09 -20.35
CA ARG A 526 8.94 -18.05 -20.90
C ARG A 526 7.88 -18.31 -19.82
N GLU A 527 8.13 -19.26 -18.92
CA GLU A 527 7.21 -19.54 -17.81
C GLU A 527 7.11 -18.37 -16.83
N LEU A 528 8.24 -17.75 -16.50
CA LEU A 528 8.29 -16.61 -15.59
C LEU A 528 7.71 -15.33 -16.22
N GLU A 529 7.91 -15.08 -17.52
CA GLU A 529 7.30 -13.96 -18.25
C GLU A 529 5.76 -14.02 -18.22
N VAL A 530 5.19 -15.23 -18.36
CA VAL A 530 3.73 -15.45 -18.28
C VAL A 530 3.20 -15.15 -16.88
N VAL A 531 3.90 -15.60 -15.84
CA VAL A 531 3.47 -15.41 -14.44
C VAL A 531 3.67 -13.97 -13.97
N CYS A 532 4.72 -13.31 -14.43
CA CYS A 532 5.05 -11.95 -14.01
C CYS A 532 4.36 -10.87 -14.84
N GLU A 533 3.59 -11.23 -15.87
CA GLU A 533 2.83 -10.29 -16.71
C GLU A 533 3.71 -9.15 -17.28
N GLY A 534 4.99 -9.46 -17.58
CA GLY A 534 5.96 -8.48 -18.07
C GLY A 534 6.66 -7.63 -17.01
N LEU A 535 6.37 -7.82 -15.71
CA LEU A 535 7.01 -7.11 -14.60
C LEU A 535 8.40 -7.67 -14.25
N ALA A 536 8.76 -8.86 -14.74
CA ALA A 536 10.05 -9.48 -14.45
C ALA A 536 11.13 -9.08 -15.44
N VAL A 537 12.29 -8.73 -14.89
CA VAL A 537 13.54 -8.57 -15.60
C VAL A 537 14.46 -9.72 -15.25
N PHE A 538 15.03 -10.33 -16.29
CA PHE A 538 15.85 -11.53 -16.21
C PHE A 538 17.28 -11.18 -16.55
N ALA A 539 18.23 -11.56 -15.69
CA ALA A 539 19.64 -11.52 -16.01
C ALA A 539 20.31 -12.84 -15.65
N ILE A 540 21.25 -13.24 -16.49
CA ILE A 540 21.85 -14.56 -16.46
C ILE A 540 23.35 -14.37 -16.59
N GLY A 541 24.05 -14.34 -15.47
CA GLY A 541 25.51 -14.29 -15.47
C GLY A 541 26.07 -15.66 -15.82
N TYR A 542 26.78 -15.78 -16.93
CA TYR A 542 27.56 -16.97 -17.24
C TYR A 542 28.99 -16.74 -16.77
N VAL A 543 29.48 -17.61 -15.89
CA VAL A 543 30.87 -17.57 -15.45
C VAL A 543 31.58 -18.77 -16.09
N GLU A 544 32.27 -18.50 -17.19
CA GLU A 544 33.08 -19.48 -17.90
C GLU A 544 34.50 -19.53 -17.32
N LYS A 545 35.01 -20.75 -17.13
CA LYS A 545 36.38 -21.00 -16.71
C LYS A 545 37.37 -20.38 -17.72
N GLY A 546 38.29 -19.53 -17.25
CA GLY A 546 39.41 -18.98 -18.03
C GLY A 546 39.15 -17.67 -18.77
N LYS A 547 37.91 -17.14 -18.82
CA LYS A 547 37.63 -15.79 -19.37
C LYS A 547 37.74 -14.66 -18.34
N LEU A 548 37.97 -15.00 -17.07
CA LEU A 548 38.23 -14.06 -15.97
C LEU A 548 39.69 -13.57 -15.93
N GLU A 549 40.52 -13.95 -16.91
CA GLU A 549 41.97 -13.67 -16.88
C GLU A 549 42.33 -12.20 -17.23
N GLU A 550 41.43 -11.41 -17.82
CA GLU A 550 41.72 -10.01 -18.19
C GLU A 550 41.23 -8.95 -17.19
N ALA A 551 40.33 -9.30 -16.26
CA ALA A 551 39.97 -8.44 -15.13
C ALA A 551 39.72 -9.32 -13.91
N ALA A 552 40.51 -9.09 -12.85
CA ALA A 552 40.50 -9.83 -11.61
C ALA A 552 39.20 -9.64 -10.82
N LEU A 553 38.07 -10.16 -11.32
CA LEU A 553 36.83 -10.17 -10.57
C LEU A 553 36.89 -11.26 -9.50
N PRO A 554 36.73 -10.90 -8.21
CA PRO A 554 36.61 -11.89 -7.16
C PRO A 554 35.37 -12.76 -7.40
N LEU A 555 35.56 -14.08 -7.51
CA LEU A 555 34.46 -15.06 -7.65
C LEU A 555 33.44 -14.98 -6.50
N GLU A 556 33.87 -14.46 -5.35
CA GLU A 556 33.06 -14.16 -4.17
C GLU A 556 32.02 -13.04 -4.39
N ASN A 557 32.05 -12.31 -5.51
CA ASN A 557 31.07 -11.27 -5.85
C ASN A 557 30.21 -11.62 -7.08
N ALA A 558 30.21 -12.89 -7.48
CA ALA A 558 29.48 -13.38 -8.66
C ALA A 558 27.98 -13.11 -8.62
N TRP A 559 27.39 -13.11 -7.42
CA TRP A 559 25.99 -12.74 -7.22
C TRP A 559 25.74 -11.26 -7.52
N GLU A 560 26.55 -10.38 -6.95
CA GLU A 560 26.44 -8.94 -7.07
C GLU A 560 26.57 -8.50 -8.53
N TYR A 561 27.42 -9.16 -9.31
CA TYR A 561 27.52 -8.95 -10.76
C TYR A 561 26.24 -9.32 -11.52
N ALA A 562 25.64 -10.48 -11.22
CA ALA A 562 24.39 -10.88 -11.85
C ALA A 562 23.24 -9.91 -11.52
N VAL A 563 23.23 -9.35 -10.32
CA VAL A 563 22.26 -8.33 -9.88
C VAL A 563 22.47 -7.00 -10.61
N LEU A 564 23.72 -6.57 -10.77
CA LEU A 564 24.05 -5.38 -11.56
C LEU A 564 23.59 -5.54 -13.02
N ALA A 565 23.76 -6.73 -13.61
CA ALA A 565 23.20 -7.02 -14.93
C ALA A 565 21.67 -6.91 -14.98
N ALA A 566 20.96 -7.42 -13.98
CA ALA A 566 19.50 -7.32 -13.91
C ALA A 566 19.01 -5.87 -13.86
N ALA A 567 19.74 -5.02 -13.13
CA ALA A 567 19.41 -3.60 -13.00
C ALA A 567 19.67 -2.82 -14.31
N ALA A 568 20.76 -3.14 -15.03
CA ALA A 568 21.19 -2.42 -16.22
C ALA A 568 20.36 -2.74 -17.48
N ALA A 569 19.72 -3.91 -17.58
CA ALA A 569 19.00 -4.35 -18.78
C ALA A 569 17.76 -3.48 -19.08
N PRO A 570 17.69 -2.73 -20.20
CA PRO A 570 16.54 -1.88 -20.50
C PRO A 570 15.48 -2.58 -21.36
N SER A 571 15.83 -3.48 -22.29
CA SER A 571 14.82 -3.98 -23.27
C SER A 571 15.25 -5.11 -24.24
N MET A 572 16.39 -5.78 -24.10
CA MET A 572 16.80 -6.80 -25.10
C MET A 572 17.44 -8.05 -24.50
N GLY A 573 16.93 -9.23 -24.91
CA GLY A 573 17.69 -10.48 -24.94
C GLY A 573 18.08 -11.12 -23.60
N MET A 574 18.68 -12.31 -23.67
CA MET A 574 19.47 -12.85 -22.56
C MET A 574 20.89 -12.36 -22.80
N GLU A 575 21.38 -11.45 -21.97
CA GLU A 575 22.79 -11.06 -22.01
C GLU A 575 23.51 -11.77 -20.86
N ALA A 576 24.57 -12.50 -21.22
CA ALA A 576 25.53 -12.96 -20.24
C ALA A 576 26.12 -11.71 -19.55
N PHE A 577 26.27 -11.69 -18.22
CA PHE A 577 27.08 -10.65 -17.58
C PHE A 577 28.49 -10.71 -18.17
N THR A 578 28.84 -9.73 -19.00
CA THR A 578 30.19 -9.54 -19.53
C THR A 578 30.91 -8.47 -18.72
N LEU A 579 32.24 -8.52 -18.71
CA LEU A 579 33.10 -7.49 -18.08
C LEU A 579 32.87 -6.09 -18.67
N ASP A 580 32.21 -6.00 -19.83
CA ASP A 580 31.92 -4.77 -20.54
C ASP A 580 30.69 -4.03 -19.98
N LEU A 581 29.77 -4.73 -19.29
CA LEU A 581 28.52 -4.12 -18.85
C LEU A 581 28.71 -3.03 -17.78
N PRO A 582 29.52 -3.22 -16.70
CA PRO A 582 29.79 -2.15 -15.75
C PRO A 582 30.46 -0.94 -16.42
N LEU A 583 31.34 -1.18 -17.39
CA LEU A 583 31.98 -0.10 -18.15
C LEU A 583 30.95 0.67 -19.00
N GLN A 584 30.07 -0.04 -19.72
CA GLN A 584 28.99 0.58 -20.49
C GLN A 584 28.05 1.42 -19.62
N VAL A 585 27.77 0.99 -18.38
CA VAL A 585 26.98 1.79 -17.43
C VAL A 585 27.65 3.13 -17.15
N LEU A 586 28.96 3.12 -16.83
CA LEU A 586 29.69 4.37 -16.58
C LEU A 586 29.82 5.23 -17.85
N GLU A 587 30.08 4.63 -19.02
CA GLU A 587 30.16 5.34 -20.30
C GLU A 587 28.82 6.01 -20.67
N ASN A 588 27.70 5.32 -20.44
CA ASN A 588 26.37 5.89 -20.66
C ASN A 588 26.06 7.05 -19.69
N GLN A 589 26.51 6.95 -18.45
CA GLN A 589 26.34 8.02 -17.46
C GLN A 589 27.20 9.24 -17.78
N ASP A 590 28.44 9.04 -18.23
CA ASP A 590 29.33 10.09 -18.72
C ASP A 590 28.69 10.82 -19.92
N ALA A 591 28.23 10.06 -20.91
CA ALA A 591 27.53 10.60 -22.09
C ALA A 591 26.24 11.37 -21.72
N ALA A 592 25.56 10.96 -20.64
CA ALA A 592 24.37 11.64 -20.12
C ALA A 592 24.68 12.81 -19.16
N GLY A 593 25.95 13.08 -18.86
CA GLY A 593 26.39 14.12 -17.92
C GLY A 593 26.02 13.83 -16.46
N GLN A 594 25.75 12.57 -16.09
CA GLN A 594 25.33 12.15 -14.75
C GLN A 594 26.52 11.91 -13.81
N ASN A 595 27.39 12.90 -13.67
CA ASN A 595 28.70 12.78 -13.01
C ASN A 595 28.61 12.32 -11.54
N GLU A 596 27.61 12.76 -10.79
CA GLU A 596 27.43 12.33 -9.38
C GLU A 596 27.07 10.85 -9.27
N GLN A 597 26.18 10.37 -10.15
CA GLN A 597 25.77 8.97 -10.19
C GLN A 597 26.92 8.07 -10.65
N LEU A 598 27.71 8.52 -11.64
CA LEU A 598 28.90 7.83 -12.13
C LEU A 598 29.90 7.54 -11.01
N ILE A 599 30.19 8.53 -10.15
CA ILE A 599 31.12 8.34 -9.02
C ILE A 599 30.57 7.32 -8.01
N LEU A 600 29.27 7.38 -7.71
CA LEU A 600 28.64 6.44 -6.78
C LEU A 600 28.71 5.01 -7.31
N ASP A 601 28.43 4.80 -8.59
CA ASP A 601 28.49 3.48 -9.21
C ASP A 601 29.94 3.01 -9.41
N TYR A 602 30.89 3.90 -9.71
CA TYR A 602 32.32 3.59 -9.73
C TYR A 602 32.81 3.07 -8.37
N GLU A 603 32.54 3.79 -7.27
CA GLU A 603 32.95 3.35 -5.92
C GLU A 603 32.29 2.01 -5.55
N ARG A 604 31.04 1.82 -5.97
CA ARG A 604 30.34 0.54 -5.82
C ARG A 604 31.03 -0.58 -6.60
N PHE A 605 31.34 -0.38 -7.88
CA PHE A 605 32.05 -1.37 -8.69
C PHE A 605 33.44 -1.70 -8.13
N LYS A 606 34.16 -0.68 -7.66
CA LYS A 606 35.45 -0.84 -6.99
C LYS A 606 35.35 -1.66 -5.71
N SER A 607 34.31 -1.46 -4.91
CA SER A 607 34.05 -2.28 -3.71
C SER A 607 33.77 -3.75 -4.03
N LEU A 608 33.31 -4.04 -5.24
CA LEU A 608 33.11 -5.40 -5.75
C LEU A 608 34.39 -6.00 -6.38
N GLY A 609 35.47 -5.23 -6.47
CA GLY A 609 36.71 -5.68 -7.12
C GLY A 609 36.73 -5.49 -8.65
N ILE A 610 35.73 -4.80 -9.22
CA ILE A 610 35.81 -4.33 -10.61
C ILE A 610 36.73 -3.11 -10.62
N SER A 611 37.85 -3.23 -11.31
CA SER A 611 38.84 -2.16 -11.42
C SER A 611 39.51 -2.18 -12.78
N GLY A 612 40.11 -1.06 -13.17
CA GLY A 612 40.85 -0.95 -14.42
C GLY A 612 41.07 0.51 -14.81
N ALA A 613 42.07 0.74 -15.66
CA ALA A 613 42.50 2.09 -16.01
C ALA A 613 41.37 2.94 -16.63
N LYS A 614 40.48 2.32 -17.44
CA LYS A 614 39.31 3.00 -18.02
C LYS A 614 38.31 3.47 -16.96
N TYR A 615 38.04 2.64 -15.95
CA TYR A 615 37.14 2.97 -14.84
C TYR A 615 37.69 4.14 -14.02
N ASP A 616 38.98 4.08 -13.68
CA ASP A 616 39.67 5.13 -12.93
C ASP A 616 39.72 6.44 -13.72
N ASN A 617 39.90 6.38 -15.04
CA ASN A 617 39.89 7.57 -15.89
C ASN A 617 38.49 8.21 -15.97
N LEU A 618 37.41 7.42 -16.16
CA LEU A 618 36.03 7.94 -16.14
C LEU A 618 35.68 8.58 -14.79
N ALA A 619 36.06 7.95 -13.69
CA ALA A 619 35.89 8.52 -12.36
C ALA A 619 36.69 9.82 -12.18
N GLY A 620 37.89 9.89 -12.75
CA GLY A 620 38.69 11.12 -12.78
C GLY A 620 37.99 12.25 -13.52
N ILE A 621 37.44 11.98 -14.71
CA ILE A 621 36.69 12.96 -15.52
C ILE A 621 35.48 13.48 -14.73
N ALA A 622 34.67 12.58 -14.17
CA ALA A 622 33.49 12.96 -13.40
C ALA A 622 33.84 13.79 -12.15
N ASN A 623 34.88 13.40 -11.39
CA ASN A 623 35.34 14.18 -10.24
C ASN A 623 35.84 15.57 -10.65
N PHE A 624 36.54 15.64 -11.79
CA PHE A 624 37.04 16.91 -12.31
C PHE A 624 35.89 17.85 -12.69
N LEU A 625 34.87 17.36 -13.40
CA LEU A 625 33.69 18.13 -13.79
C LEU A 625 32.85 18.62 -12.59
N LEU A 626 32.89 17.89 -11.47
CA LEU A 626 32.25 18.29 -10.21
C LEU A 626 33.11 19.23 -9.35
N GLY A 627 34.29 19.64 -9.82
CA GLY A 627 35.22 20.49 -9.07
C GLY A 627 35.97 19.78 -7.93
N LYS A 628 35.92 18.45 -7.87
CA LYS A 628 36.64 17.61 -6.88
C LYS A 628 38.05 17.29 -7.38
N VAL A 629 38.85 18.33 -7.55
CA VAL A 629 40.15 18.28 -8.26
C VAL A 629 41.16 17.31 -7.59
N VAL A 630 41.19 17.24 -6.26
CA VAL A 630 42.09 16.32 -5.53
C VAL A 630 41.73 14.87 -5.79
N GLN A 631 40.43 14.54 -5.80
CA GLN A 631 39.93 13.20 -6.08
C GLN A 631 40.17 12.82 -7.54
N ALA A 632 40.02 13.77 -8.45
CA ALA A 632 40.36 13.59 -9.86
C ALA A 632 41.87 13.26 -10.05
N ASP A 633 42.79 13.95 -9.36
CA ASP A 633 44.24 13.69 -9.43
C ASP A 633 44.56 12.25 -9.00
N LEU A 634 43.93 11.79 -7.91
CA LEU A 634 44.10 10.43 -7.42
C LEU A 634 43.59 9.38 -8.41
N ALA A 635 42.42 9.61 -9.00
CA ALA A 635 41.80 8.69 -9.96
C ALA A 635 42.60 8.64 -11.27
N PHE A 636 42.97 9.78 -11.84
CA PHE A 636 43.81 9.82 -13.06
C PHE A 636 45.19 9.23 -12.82
N LYS A 637 45.79 9.43 -11.64
CA LYS A 637 47.05 8.78 -11.28
C LYS A 637 46.91 7.26 -11.28
N SER A 638 45.84 6.74 -10.66
CA SER A 638 45.53 5.30 -10.67
C SER A 638 45.39 4.77 -12.10
N ALA A 639 44.71 5.50 -12.99
CA ALA A 639 44.58 5.13 -14.40
C ALA A 639 45.93 5.08 -15.13
N VAL A 640 46.80 6.07 -14.93
CA VAL A 640 48.14 6.11 -15.53
C VAL A 640 49.05 5.02 -14.96
N ASP A 641 48.99 4.77 -13.65
CA ASP A 641 49.79 3.72 -13.02
C ASP A 641 49.37 2.32 -13.55
N ALA A 642 48.09 2.13 -13.85
CA ALA A 642 47.55 0.89 -14.42
C ALA A 642 47.75 0.76 -15.95
N SER A 643 47.82 1.87 -16.68
CA SER A 643 48.03 1.89 -18.14
C SER A 643 48.94 3.05 -18.52
N PRO A 644 50.26 2.90 -18.34
CA PRO A 644 51.21 4.00 -18.48
C PRO A 644 51.44 4.45 -19.93
N ASP A 645 51.06 3.66 -20.91
CA ASP A 645 51.30 3.99 -22.33
C ASP A 645 50.13 4.77 -22.96
N GLU A 646 49.03 4.98 -22.22
CA GLU A 646 47.86 5.71 -22.68
C GLU A 646 48.05 7.23 -22.56
N ASN A 647 48.13 7.92 -23.71
CA ASN A 647 48.37 9.35 -23.77
C ASN A 647 47.24 10.16 -23.11
N VAL A 648 45.98 9.81 -23.35
CA VAL A 648 44.80 10.50 -22.82
C VAL A 648 44.80 10.53 -21.29
N TYR A 649 45.14 9.43 -20.63
CA TYR A 649 45.15 9.36 -19.17
C TYR A 649 46.22 10.26 -18.57
N ARG A 650 47.39 10.32 -19.22
CA ARG A 650 48.49 11.21 -18.81
C ARG A 650 48.13 12.67 -18.98
N LEU A 651 47.43 13.04 -20.05
CA LEU A 651 46.98 14.41 -20.27
C LEU A 651 45.94 14.84 -19.23
N ASN A 652 44.98 13.98 -18.92
CA ASN A 652 44.00 14.23 -17.87
C ASN A 652 44.67 14.42 -16.49
N LEU A 653 45.66 13.58 -16.17
CA LEU A 653 46.46 13.72 -14.95
C LEU A 653 47.27 15.02 -14.94
N ALA A 654 47.94 15.34 -16.05
CA ALA A 654 48.74 16.55 -16.20
C ALA A 654 47.89 17.81 -15.97
N TYR A 655 46.71 17.85 -16.59
CA TYR A 655 45.77 18.94 -16.47
C TYR A 655 45.26 19.10 -15.04
N THR A 656 44.93 17.99 -14.37
CA THR A 656 44.44 18.04 -13.00
C THR A 656 45.52 18.50 -12.01
N ARG A 657 46.77 18.04 -12.19
CA ARG A 657 47.91 18.47 -11.36
C ARG A 657 48.23 19.95 -11.50
N MET A 658 48.01 20.48 -12.68
CA MET A 658 48.15 21.89 -12.97
C MET A 658 47.11 22.75 -12.21
N GLN A 659 45.87 22.28 -12.10
CA GLN A 659 44.83 22.89 -11.24
C GLN A 659 45.18 22.82 -9.74
N LEU A 660 45.97 21.82 -9.34
CA LEU A 660 46.53 21.71 -7.99
C LEU A 660 47.85 22.46 -7.79
N GLU A 661 48.27 23.28 -8.78
CA GLU A 661 49.53 24.03 -8.78
C GLU A 661 50.79 23.15 -8.68
N LYS A 662 50.69 21.85 -8.98
CA LYS A 662 51.83 20.92 -9.07
C LYS A 662 52.48 21.01 -10.45
N PHE A 663 52.99 22.19 -10.79
CA PHE A 663 53.44 22.53 -12.15
C PHE A 663 54.53 21.61 -12.69
N ARG A 664 55.46 21.15 -11.82
CA ARG A 664 56.53 20.23 -12.25
C ARG A 664 55.97 18.90 -12.71
N ASP A 665 55.11 18.31 -11.89
CA ASP A 665 54.48 17.03 -12.21
C ASP A 665 53.55 17.15 -13.43
N ALA A 666 52.84 18.27 -13.57
CA ALA A 666 52.01 18.54 -14.74
C ALA A 666 52.84 18.58 -16.04
N TYR A 667 53.98 19.29 -16.03
CA TYR A 667 54.92 19.30 -17.14
C TYR A 667 55.42 17.90 -17.49
N ASP A 668 55.89 17.15 -16.49
CA ASP A 668 56.49 15.83 -16.72
C ASP A 668 55.46 14.85 -17.32
N GLN A 669 54.21 14.87 -16.86
CA GLN A 669 53.14 14.01 -17.43
C GLN A 669 52.77 14.43 -18.86
N ALA A 670 52.60 15.71 -19.15
CA ALA A 670 52.26 16.19 -20.48
C ALA A 670 53.38 15.94 -21.49
N ALA A 671 54.64 16.13 -21.09
CA ALA A 671 55.80 15.85 -21.93
C ALA A 671 55.97 14.36 -22.24
N LEU A 672 55.57 13.47 -21.32
CA LEU A 672 55.53 12.02 -21.58
C LEU A 672 54.37 11.65 -22.51
N ALA A 673 53.17 12.21 -22.31
CA ALA A 673 52.02 11.98 -23.17
C ALA A 673 52.31 12.37 -24.64
N GLU A 674 52.95 13.52 -24.83
CA GLU A 674 53.37 14.03 -26.14
C GLU A 674 54.37 13.11 -26.84
N LYS A 675 55.28 12.48 -26.09
CA LYS A 675 56.22 11.50 -26.66
C LYS A 675 55.52 10.20 -27.08
N LEU A 676 54.46 9.82 -26.37
CA LEU A 676 53.72 8.58 -26.62
C LEU A 676 52.74 8.70 -27.80
N SER A 677 52.25 9.91 -28.11
CA SER A 677 51.28 10.13 -29.18
C SER A 677 51.78 9.74 -30.58
N GLY A 678 53.10 9.82 -30.83
CA GLY A 678 53.75 9.42 -32.09
C GLY A 678 53.29 10.17 -33.34
N GLY A 679 52.42 11.18 -33.19
CA GLY A 679 51.76 11.95 -34.24
C GLY A 679 52.16 13.44 -34.23
N PRO A 680 51.42 14.31 -34.95
CA PRO A 680 51.62 15.75 -34.83
C PRO A 680 51.34 16.23 -33.39
N PRO A 681 51.95 17.33 -32.94
CA PRO A 681 51.87 17.75 -31.54
C PRO A 681 50.44 17.95 -31.05
N ASP A 682 50.11 17.40 -29.88
CA ASP A 682 48.78 17.54 -29.29
C ASP A 682 48.63 18.96 -28.71
N PRO A 683 47.68 19.78 -29.21
CA PRO A 683 47.47 21.15 -28.74
C PRO A 683 47.24 21.25 -27.23
N MET A 684 46.54 20.28 -26.64
CA MET A 684 46.27 20.24 -25.21
C MET A 684 47.55 19.98 -24.43
N ALA A 685 48.35 18.99 -24.84
CA ALA A 685 49.64 18.68 -24.24
C ALA A 685 50.58 19.89 -24.29
N MET A 686 50.67 20.53 -25.46
CA MET A 686 51.53 21.69 -25.67
C MET A 686 51.11 22.88 -24.81
N SER A 687 49.81 23.11 -24.62
CA SER A 687 49.33 24.17 -23.74
C SER A 687 49.69 23.94 -22.26
N ILE A 688 49.56 22.69 -21.78
CA ILE A 688 49.97 22.32 -20.40
C ILE A 688 51.48 22.46 -20.22
N ILE A 689 52.27 21.99 -21.19
CA ILE A 689 53.74 22.13 -21.19
C ILE A 689 54.13 23.62 -21.15
N ALA A 690 53.53 24.45 -22.00
CA ALA A 690 53.84 25.87 -22.10
C ALA A 690 53.58 26.60 -20.77
N TYR A 691 52.37 26.46 -20.22
CA TYR A 691 51.98 27.19 -19.02
C TYR A 691 52.68 26.68 -17.76
N SER A 692 52.86 25.36 -17.63
CA SER A 692 53.59 24.77 -16.50
C SER A 692 55.05 25.22 -16.51
N SER A 693 55.69 25.29 -17.70
CA SER A 693 57.05 25.80 -17.83
C SER A 693 57.17 27.27 -17.44
N TYR A 694 56.20 28.10 -17.81
CA TYR A 694 56.13 29.50 -17.39
C TYR A 694 56.02 29.64 -15.86
N LYS A 695 55.15 28.87 -15.21
CA LYS A 695 54.97 28.90 -13.75
C LYS A 695 56.23 28.44 -13.01
N LEU A 696 56.87 27.37 -13.49
CA LEU A 696 58.14 26.88 -12.93
C LEU A 696 59.27 27.90 -13.11
N TRP A 697 59.34 28.53 -14.29
CA TRP A 697 60.33 29.57 -14.57
C TRP A 697 60.19 30.74 -13.59
N LYS A 698 58.96 31.20 -13.32
CA LYS A 698 58.69 32.23 -12.29
C LYS A 698 59.09 31.80 -10.88
N ALA A 699 59.02 30.51 -10.59
CA ALA A 699 59.46 29.94 -9.33
C ALA A 699 60.97 29.66 -9.27
N GLY A 700 61.73 29.93 -10.34
CA GLY A 700 63.18 29.70 -10.43
C GLY A 700 63.58 28.29 -10.86
N ASP A 701 62.64 27.43 -11.28
CA ASP A 701 62.92 26.12 -11.87
C ASP A 701 62.83 26.20 -13.41
N HIS A 702 63.98 26.11 -14.06
CA HIS A 702 64.12 26.35 -15.50
C HIS A 702 64.15 25.05 -16.30
N VAL A 703 62.96 24.47 -16.52
CA VAL A 703 62.81 23.18 -17.22
C VAL A 703 63.00 23.30 -18.75
N LEU A 704 62.71 24.47 -19.30
CA LEU A 704 62.92 24.82 -20.71
C LEU A 704 63.62 26.18 -20.82
N PRO A 705 64.38 26.44 -21.91
CA PRO A 705 64.88 27.76 -22.22
C PRO A 705 63.72 28.76 -22.34
N ARG A 706 63.93 29.97 -21.83
CA ARG A 706 62.92 31.03 -21.76
C ARG A 706 62.29 31.34 -23.13
N GLU A 707 63.10 31.37 -24.18
CA GLU A 707 62.68 31.64 -25.57
C GLU A 707 61.77 30.52 -26.09
N ARG A 708 62.04 29.28 -25.69
CA ARG A 708 61.21 28.14 -26.04
C ARG A 708 59.84 28.23 -25.36
N ILE A 709 59.79 28.64 -24.10
CA ILE A 709 58.52 28.83 -23.37
C ILE A 709 57.67 29.91 -24.04
N ILE A 710 58.26 31.05 -24.41
CA ILE A 710 57.57 32.14 -25.14
C ILE A 710 56.99 31.63 -26.47
N SER A 711 57.76 30.88 -27.25
CA SER A 711 57.27 30.25 -28.49
C SER A 711 56.07 29.35 -28.22
N LEU A 712 56.14 28.49 -27.20
CA LEU A 712 55.05 27.55 -26.89
C LEU A 712 53.79 28.25 -26.39
N LEU A 713 53.91 29.31 -25.59
CA LEU A 713 52.78 30.12 -25.14
C LEU A 713 52.09 30.81 -26.33
N ARG A 714 52.89 31.35 -27.26
CA ARG A 714 52.38 31.96 -28.50
C ARG A 714 51.65 30.95 -29.36
N ASP A 715 52.26 29.79 -29.59
CA ASP A 715 51.67 28.72 -30.39
C ASP A 715 50.35 28.23 -29.75
N ALA A 716 50.32 28.03 -28.43
CA ALA A 716 49.12 27.64 -27.69
C ALA A 716 48.01 28.71 -27.75
N SER A 717 48.35 30.00 -27.66
CA SER A 717 47.39 31.12 -27.75
C SER A 717 46.72 31.24 -29.13
N SER A 718 47.34 30.67 -30.17
CA SER A 718 46.81 30.67 -31.54
C SER A 718 45.82 29.53 -31.82
N GLN A 719 45.74 28.53 -30.93
CA GLN A 719 44.91 27.33 -31.07
C GLN A 719 43.76 27.27 -30.04
N GLU A 720 43.02 28.38 -29.95
CA GLU A 720 42.03 28.70 -28.90
C GLU A 720 40.93 27.62 -28.71
N GLU A 721 40.53 26.91 -29.76
CA GLU A 721 39.48 25.88 -29.68
C GLU A 721 39.94 24.56 -29.03
N ASN A 722 41.25 24.34 -28.85
CA ASN A 722 41.81 23.07 -28.36
C ASN A 722 42.80 23.26 -27.19
N SER A 723 42.67 24.36 -26.43
CA SER A 723 43.50 24.64 -25.25
C SER A 723 42.69 24.58 -23.95
N TYR A 724 43.32 24.05 -22.90
CA TYR A 724 42.77 24.06 -21.55
C TYR A 724 42.78 25.44 -20.87
N PHE A 725 43.44 26.42 -21.49
CA PHE A 725 43.60 27.76 -20.95
C PHE A 725 42.97 28.78 -21.88
N SER A 726 42.49 29.87 -21.28
CA SER A 726 42.04 30.99 -22.08
C SER A 726 43.22 31.60 -22.84
N LYS A 727 42.93 32.09 -24.04
CA LYS A 727 43.91 32.85 -24.84
C LYS A 727 44.49 34.05 -24.09
N ASP A 728 43.68 34.69 -23.26
CA ASP A 728 44.10 35.83 -22.44
C ASP A 728 45.12 35.43 -21.38
N GLU A 729 44.95 34.28 -20.70
CA GLU A 729 45.93 33.76 -19.74
C GLU A 729 47.27 33.44 -20.40
N MET A 730 47.22 32.82 -21.59
CA MET A 730 48.42 32.47 -22.36
C MET A 730 49.15 33.70 -22.86
N LEU A 731 48.42 34.68 -23.41
CA LEU A 731 48.98 35.93 -23.92
C LEU A 731 49.56 36.80 -22.78
N GLN A 732 48.91 36.79 -21.62
CA GLN A 732 49.41 37.49 -20.44
C GLN A 732 50.72 36.85 -19.93
N ALA A 733 50.77 35.53 -19.83
CA ALA A 733 52.00 34.81 -19.48
C ALA A 733 53.14 35.11 -20.48
N GLU A 734 52.84 35.14 -21.79
CA GLU A 734 53.81 35.49 -22.83
C GLU A 734 54.36 36.91 -22.64
N LYS A 735 53.47 37.90 -22.47
CA LYS A 735 53.83 39.32 -22.28
C LYS A 735 54.73 39.52 -21.07
N GLU A 736 54.40 38.88 -19.95
CA GLU A 736 55.19 38.96 -18.73
C GLU A 736 56.59 38.39 -18.95
N MET A 737 56.70 37.22 -19.58
CA MET A 737 57.99 36.62 -19.92
C MET A 737 58.81 37.46 -20.90
N ILE A 738 58.20 38.21 -21.81
CA ILE A 738 58.92 39.12 -22.73
C ILE A 738 59.37 40.39 -21.97
N SER A 739 58.54 40.94 -21.09
CA SER A 739 58.84 42.18 -20.36
C SER A 739 60.05 42.04 -19.42
N GLU A 740 60.16 40.91 -18.73
CA GLU A 740 61.32 40.60 -17.88
C GLU A 740 62.58 40.24 -18.72
N LEU A 741 62.46 40.05 -20.03
CA LEU A 741 63.58 39.82 -20.96
C LEU A 741 64.20 41.17 -21.33
N ALA A 742 63.35 42.17 -21.60
CA ALA A 742 63.77 43.56 -21.81
C ALA A 742 64.47 44.17 -20.59
N LEU A 743 64.05 43.82 -19.36
CA LEU A 743 64.70 44.27 -18.11
C LEU A 743 66.04 43.56 -17.83
N ALA A 744 66.19 42.30 -18.24
CA ALA A 744 67.44 41.56 -18.10
C ALA A 744 68.50 41.99 -19.13
N ASP A 745 68.06 42.32 -20.35
CA ASP A 745 68.93 42.88 -21.39
C ASP A 745 69.28 44.35 -21.12
N SER A 746 68.41 45.14 -20.49
CA SER A 746 68.76 46.49 -20.03
C SER A 746 69.80 46.48 -18.89
N ASN A 747 69.74 45.49 -17.98
CA ASN A 747 70.76 45.32 -16.92
C ASN A 747 72.12 44.81 -17.42
N LYS A 748 72.22 44.30 -18.65
CA LYS A 748 73.51 44.03 -19.32
C LYS A 748 74.09 45.28 -20.00
N TRP A 749 73.32 46.37 -20.10
CA TRP A 749 73.71 47.63 -20.73
C TRP A 749 74.12 48.72 -19.71
N ASP A 750 74.11 48.44 -18.41
CA ASP A 750 74.62 49.34 -17.35
C ASP A 750 76.02 48.92 -16.85
N GLY A 751 76.81 48.32 -17.73
CA GLY A 751 78.18 47.89 -17.46
C GLY A 751 79.14 48.24 -18.60
N ASP A 752 79.22 49.54 -18.92
CA ASP A 752 80.38 50.17 -19.58
C ASP A 752 80.75 51.46 -18.82
#